data_AF-A0A374TUA2-F1
#
_entry.id   AF-A0A374TUA2-F1
#
_cell.length_a   1.000
_cell.length_b   1.000
_cell.length_c   1.000
_cell.angle_alpha   90.00
_cell.angle_beta   90.00
_cell.angle_gamma   90.00
#
_symmetry.space_group_name_H-M   'P 1'
#
loop_
_entity.id
_entity.type
_entity.pdbx_description
1 polymer ?
#
loop_
_entity_poly.entity_id
_entity_poly.type
_entity_poly.pdbx_seq_one_letter_code
_entity_poly.pdbx_strand_id
1 'polypeptide(L)'
;MGNRKAMFASVFIVLLLGICLVPAFAEDNVATGQDTNASMAADQFNESELVTNEAMCVDNTFDSNASDSTDAVKPEKSKSVYDFASEHVDDLADGLYTFDSSVNSNYVLDVPGGTASAGRKLQLYSGNKTNAQVWRVSHDQNGFVVIASVKGCTLDVPGGSASNRNPVQLWSDNGTLAQRWIAIKEDDGSYTFISALNQSFAIDVAGGAAANGSAVQLYEANGTAAQRWVLTPAKTEQQQLDDRAAAHLADLPDGTYAVLASNDSFALKSASGSLSFDTFAYSWIQTFDVSTTSDGYRTIAIHGAGAVLDAAGGKDANGTKLQTYAANGTKTQKWIIEKDGERYRIVSGLNGQKVADVPGGSIASGAGLQLYSANGTAAQSFYFVDPTAVRSELDKLASDNREVVKDGDFAITAGPDLSRMVLDVVGGSASNGANVQIYQSNTTAAQRWRVSHDDDGYLTITNVKSGKALDVSAGSTSLGTNVQQYAACGDANYAQKWIAVPNGDGSVRLLSAVWQLRTLDVAGGSLNSQTNVQLYASNGTAAQRFTFIAANPASVDPCDDILKDKGWCVISPSSNASVAFDVAGGSLKNGGNVQTYSCNGTLSQLFKAEYRDGYYVLRNAGSGKVLDVAAGDVVPGTNVQQWDESPNDNQLFSVVANEDGSYSFINKGTGLMLAVSGSNLVAATAGDSVQTSFVFAEQEDLLSEGLYEIYPSANSSYVLDVTGASVDSGANVQLYASNGSFAQKWLLKKVDGAKNTYTFESVCSTNRLAVSGTNVCTMAPADVKAQQWVARIDSNGIEFLSADDQDLSLDVKGGNFASTSNVQVHSSNGSAAQRFRLRATSATIANGTYFIRMASRAGSVLDVSGGSHSDGANVQIWQNNDSGAQKWNFSRNGDGSYNIVNAASGKALDVKDGAASSGTNIQQWSRNGSAAQRWYIDYVPGGFKLSSALNGAFVIDASEGNNANGTNVALYASNDSGAQRFTFGATTYVQPLPADQQAMYNRAQWYNSNTEWLILTDTVGCRTGIFRGSRGNWRLWSFWQCAPGKNGSPTVLGEFSVYGKGISFGHGYTCWYYTQFYGDYLFHSQPCYTGTFNVKDHTMGRRASAGCIRLTTDHAKWIYDNIPYGTKVVNY
;
A
#
# COMPACT_ATOMS: atom_id res chain seq x y z
N MET A 1 -11.36 -38.13 12.38
CA MET A 1 -10.63 -39.13 11.56
C MET A 1 -10.32 -38.46 10.22
N GLY A 2 -9.13 -38.57 9.60
CA GLY A 2 -7.87 -39.14 10.08
C GLY A 2 -6.71 -38.87 9.10
N ASN A 3 -5.49 -38.68 9.63
CA ASN A 3 -4.18 -38.68 8.96
C ASN A 3 -4.01 -38.02 7.58
N ARG A 4 -3.24 -36.91 7.54
CA ARG A 4 -1.80 -36.93 7.16
C ARG A 4 -1.04 -35.68 7.61
N LYS A 5 0.28 -35.85 7.83
CA LYS A 5 1.29 -34.81 8.12
C LYS A 5 1.80 -34.26 6.76
N ALA A 6 2.07 -32.98 6.50
CA ALA A 6 2.73 -31.89 7.23
C ALA A 6 4.28 -31.83 7.04
N MET A 7 4.75 -30.89 6.20
CA MET A 7 6.02 -30.12 6.20
C MET A 7 5.90 -29.07 5.05
N PHE A 8 5.84 -27.75 5.31
CA PHE A 8 6.96 -26.77 5.42
C PHE A 8 7.87 -26.75 4.16
N ALA A 9 7.86 -25.72 3.29
CA ALA A 9 8.29 -24.29 3.43
C ALA A 9 9.83 -24.12 3.29
N SER A 10 10.43 -23.01 2.80
CA SER A 10 9.99 -21.64 2.49
C SER A 10 10.80 -21.04 1.32
N VAL A 11 10.35 -19.92 0.71
CA VAL A 11 11.19 -19.02 -0.13
C VAL A 11 10.84 -17.55 0.18
N PHE A 12 11.84 -16.66 0.25
CA PHE A 12 11.63 -15.23 0.55
C PHE A 12 12.65 -14.33 -0.19
N ILE A 13 12.13 -13.47 -1.08
CA ILE A 13 12.59 -12.11 -1.50
C ILE A 13 14.08 -11.88 -1.91
N VAL A 14 14.32 -11.17 -3.05
CA VAL A 14 15.15 -9.92 -3.18
C VAL A 14 15.36 -9.48 -4.66
N LEU A 15 14.63 -8.41 -5.04
CA LEU A 15 14.99 -7.21 -5.86
C LEU A 15 15.56 -7.21 -7.32
N LEU A 16 14.95 -6.28 -8.09
CA LEU A 16 15.49 -5.29 -9.07
C LEU A 16 15.80 -5.61 -10.56
N LEU A 17 14.93 -5.06 -11.43
CA LEU A 17 15.16 -4.10 -12.54
C LEU A 17 16.40 -4.18 -13.47
N GLY A 18 16.11 -4.31 -14.78
CA GLY A 18 17.01 -4.02 -15.92
C GLY A 18 16.42 -4.55 -17.24
N ILE A 19 15.55 -3.82 -17.94
CA ILE A 19 15.83 -2.88 -19.04
C ILE A 19 16.34 -3.54 -20.35
N CYS A 20 15.52 -3.40 -21.40
CA CYS A 20 15.80 -3.44 -22.85
C CYS A 20 15.99 -4.78 -23.63
N LEU A 21 15.28 -4.80 -24.78
CA LEU A 21 15.67 -5.30 -26.12
C LEU A 21 15.66 -6.81 -26.45
N VAL A 22 14.62 -7.18 -27.21
CA VAL A 22 14.64 -8.05 -28.43
C VAL A 22 15.87 -7.84 -29.34
N PRO A 23 16.27 -8.79 -30.24
CA PRO A 23 15.42 -9.84 -30.85
C PRO A 23 16.02 -11.27 -31.08
N ALA A 24 15.10 -12.24 -31.25
CA ALA A 24 14.98 -13.31 -32.27
C ALA A 24 16.16 -14.19 -32.78
N PHE A 25 15.76 -15.35 -33.36
CA PHE A 25 16.54 -16.31 -34.19
C PHE A 25 17.59 -17.17 -33.45
N ALA A 26 17.78 -18.46 -33.75
CA ALA A 26 17.04 -19.41 -34.61
C ALA A 26 17.22 -20.86 -34.10
N GLU A 27 16.66 -21.83 -34.84
CA GLU A 27 17.25 -23.13 -35.28
C GLU A 27 18.48 -23.70 -34.51
N ASP A 28 18.62 -25.01 -34.26
CA ASP A 28 18.08 -26.16 -35.02
C ASP A 28 18.25 -27.51 -34.26
N ASN A 29 17.61 -28.59 -34.75
CA ASN A 29 18.04 -30.01 -34.68
C ASN A 29 18.31 -30.72 -33.31
N VAL A 30 18.16 -32.05 -33.13
CA VAL A 30 17.38 -33.12 -33.80
C VAL A 30 17.38 -34.38 -32.89
N ALA A 31 16.50 -35.37 -33.14
CA ALA A 31 16.53 -36.77 -32.64
C ALA A 31 16.32 -37.04 -31.12
N THR A 32 15.85 -38.22 -30.65
CA THR A 32 14.98 -39.31 -31.18
C THR A 32 14.51 -40.21 -30.02
N GLY A 33 13.35 -40.88 -30.15
CA GLY A 33 12.86 -41.95 -29.25
C GLY A 33 11.56 -41.55 -28.53
N GLN A 34 10.44 -42.27 -28.63
CA GLN A 34 10.15 -43.68 -28.25
C GLN A 34 10.13 -43.90 -26.72
N ASP A 35 9.09 -44.46 -26.09
CA ASP A 35 7.78 -44.89 -26.63
C ASP A 35 6.74 -45.18 -25.50
N THR A 36 5.57 -45.70 -25.88
CA THR A 36 4.59 -46.51 -25.10
C THR A 36 3.41 -45.85 -24.36
N ASN A 37 2.20 -46.33 -24.74
CA ASN A 37 1.01 -46.70 -23.95
C ASN A 37 0.30 -45.62 -23.09
N ALA A 38 -0.97 -45.23 -23.31
CA ALA A 38 -2.19 -45.87 -23.85
C ALA A 38 -2.98 -46.80 -22.89
N SER A 39 -4.22 -46.40 -22.60
CA SER A 39 -5.38 -47.24 -22.23
C SER A 39 -6.67 -46.42 -22.54
N MET A 40 -7.66 -46.96 -23.26
CA MET A 40 -8.87 -47.67 -22.79
C MET A 40 -9.96 -46.77 -22.16
N ALA A 41 -11.26 -46.98 -22.38
CA ALA A 41 -11.98 -47.85 -23.35
C ALA A 41 -13.44 -47.37 -23.52
N ALA A 42 -14.15 -47.93 -24.49
CA ALA A 42 -15.61 -47.79 -24.67
C ALA A 42 -16.36 -49.00 -24.07
N ASP A 43 -17.70 -48.94 -24.03
CA ASP A 43 -18.54 -50.06 -23.56
C ASP A 43 -19.88 -50.17 -24.33
N GLN A 44 -20.17 -51.37 -24.87
CA GLN A 44 -21.48 -52.06 -25.10
C GLN A 44 -22.63 -51.35 -25.88
N PHE A 45 -23.56 -52.00 -26.61
CA PHE A 45 -23.88 -53.39 -27.04
C PHE A 45 -24.98 -53.29 -28.17
N ASN A 46 -25.40 -54.23 -29.01
CA ASN A 46 -25.04 -55.61 -29.47
C ASN A 46 -25.60 -55.74 -30.94
N GLU A 47 -25.94 -56.82 -31.67
CA GLU A 47 -26.04 -58.31 -31.62
C GLU A 47 -25.81 -58.85 -33.08
N SER A 48 -25.32 -60.08 -33.34
CA SER A 48 -26.04 -61.34 -33.72
C SER A 48 -26.85 -61.34 -35.06
N GLU A 49 -26.85 -62.37 -35.95
CA GLU A 49 -25.94 -63.51 -36.21
C GLU A 49 -26.20 -64.17 -37.61
N LEU A 50 -25.47 -65.25 -37.97
CA LEU A 50 -25.64 -66.25 -39.09
C LEU A 50 -25.17 -65.85 -40.53
N VAL A 51 -24.48 -66.64 -41.41
CA VAL A 51 -24.20 -68.11 -41.68
C VAL A 51 -25.02 -68.67 -42.88
N THR A 52 -24.51 -69.32 -43.96
CA THR A 52 -23.16 -69.75 -44.47
C THR A 52 -23.20 -70.19 -45.97
N ASN A 53 -22.02 -70.34 -46.63
CA ASN A 53 -21.71 -71.24 -47.79
C ASN A 53 -22.32 -70.93 -49.20
N GLU A 54 -21.84 -71.39 -50.37
CA GLU A 54 -20.60 -72.12 -50.78
C GLU A 54 -20.21 -71.92 -52.28
N ALA A 55 -19.07 -72.52 -52.68
CA ALA A 55 -18.33 -72.45 -53.96
C ALA A 55 -19.03 -72.94 -55.26
N MET A 56 -18.39 -72.68 -56.43
CA MET A 56 -17.98 -73.72 -57.41
C MET A 56 -17.19 -73.21 -58.65
N CYS A 57 -15.99 -73.79 -58.88
CA CYS A 57 -15.40 -74.27 -60.16
C CYS A 57 -15.20 -73.28 -61.36
N VAL A 58 -14.44 -73.57 -62.43
CA VAL A 58 -13.83 -74.81 -63.00
C VAL A 58 -12.38 -74.53 -63.48
N ASP A 59 -11.58 -75.59 -63.68
CA ASP A 59 -10.18 -75.58 -64.19
C ASP A 59 -9.99 -76.48 -65.45
N ASN A 60 -8.94 -76.18 -66.23
CA ASN A 60 -8.17 -77.01 -67.19
C ASN A 60 -8.78 -77.67 -68.46
N THR A 61 -8.16 -77.35 -69.62
CA THR A 61 -7.74 -78.24 -70.74
C THR A 61 -6.56 -77.54 -71.47
N PHE A 62 -5.37 -78.13 -71.71
CA PHE A 62 -5.01 -79.17 -72.71
C PHE A 62 -5.41 -78.81 -74.17
N ASP A 63 -4.60 -79.02 -75.23
CA ASP A 63 -3.31 -79.74 -75.38
C ASP A 63 -2.41 -79.18 -76.54
N SER A 64 -1.21 -79.76 -76.67
CA SER A 64 -0.13 -79.63 -77.66
C SER A 64 -0.48 -79.46 -79.17
N ASN A 65 0.35 -78.67 -79.89
CA ASN A 65 1.39 -79.20 -80.80
C ASN A 65 2.24 -78.08 -81.47
N ALA A 66 3.34 -78.45 -82.12
CA ALA A 66 4.28 -77.53 -82.78
C ALA A 66 4.40 -77.77 -84.29
N SER A 67 4.69 -76.72 -85.08
CA SER A 67 5.82 -76.71 -86.04
C SER A 67 5.93 -75.41 -86.86
N ASP A 68 7.18 -74.95 -86.98
CA ASP A 68 7.87 -74.35 -88.12
C ASP A 68 7.06 -73.76 -89.31
N SER A 69 7.26 -72.46 -89.58
CA SER A 69 7.77 -71.98 -90.89
C SER A 69 8.05 -70.48 -90.90
N THR A 70 9.02 -70.08 -91.72
CA THR A 70 9.39 -68.69 -92.04
C THR A 70 8.49 -68.09 -93.13
N ASP A 71 8.13 -66.80 -93.06
CA ASP A 71 8.52 -65.87 -94.14
C ASP A 71 8.23 -64.36 -93.94
N ALA A 72 9.11 -63.56 -94.56
CA ALA A 72 8.97 -62.22 -95.13
C ALA A 72 8.06 -61.12 -94.50
N VAL A 73 8.73 -60.01 -94.17
CA VAL A 73 8.20 -58.67 -93.81
C VAL A 73 7.22 -58.08 -94.84
N LYS A 74 6.19 -57.36 -94.35
CA LYS A 74 5.58 -56.21 -95.04
C LYS A 74 5.55 -54.99 -94.11
N PRO A 75 5.78 -53.75 -94.60
CA PRO A 75 5.71 -52.55 -93.77
C PRO A 75 4.25 -52.12 -93.55
N GLU A 76 3.91 -51.72 -92.32
CA GLU A 76 2.65 -51.03 -92.04
C GLU A 76 2.69 -49.58 -92.54
N LYS A 77 1.51 -48.99 -92.77
CA LYS A 77 1.37 -47.55 -92.99
C LYS A 77 1.53 -46.82 -91.66
N SER A 78 2.19 -45.67 -91.68
CA SER A 78 2.10 -44.71 -90.58
C SER A 78 0.62 -44.32 -90.33
N LYS A 79 0.14 -44.48 -89.09
CA LYS A 79 -1.15 -43.94 -88.63
C LYS A 79 -1.22 -42.43 -88.92
N SER A 80 -2.41 -41.93 -89.25
CA SER A 80 -2.64 -40.48 -89.37
C SER A 80 -2.87 -39.84 -87.99
N VAL A 81 -2.83 -38.50 -87.95
CA VAL A 81 -3.12 -37.74 -86.73
C VAL A 81 -4.58 -37.84 -86.27
N TYR A 82 -5.50 -38.22 -87.17
CA TYR A 82 -6.90 -38.49 -86.84
C TYR A 82 -7.07 -39.88 -86.21
N ASP A 83 -6.34 -40.88 -86.71
CA ASP A 83 -6.32 -42.22 -86.11
C ASP A 83 -5.72 -42.17 -84.69
N PHE A 84 -4.64 -41.39 -84.51
CA PHE A 84 -3.98 -41.21 -83.22
C PHE A 84 -4.83 -40.40 -82.21
N ALA A 85 -5.60 -39.42 -82.67
CA ALA A 85 -6.59 -38.74 -81.82
C ALA A 85 -7.71 -39.69 -81.37
N SER A 86 -8.18 -40.55 -82.30
CA SER A 86 -9.22 -41.56 -82.02
C SER A 86 -8.75 -42.64 -81.05
N GLU A 87 -7.45 -42.94 -81.01
CA GLU A 87 -6.82 -43.92 -80.12
C GLU A 87 -6.72 -43.45 -78.65
N HIS A 88 -6.66 -42.13 -78.45
CA HIS A 88 -6.52 -41.48 -77.13
C HIS A 88 -7.78 -40.70 -76.70
N VAL A 89 -8.93 -40.88 -77.37
CA VAL A 89 -10.16 -40.10 -77.09
C VAL A 89 -10.77 -40.37 -75.70
N ASP A 90 -10.55 -41.56 -75.14
CA ASP A 90 -11.08 -41.96 -73.82
C ASP A 90 -10.09 -41.68 -72.67
N ASP A 91 -8.87 -41.18 -72.95
CA ASP A 91 -7.84 -40.92 -71.93
C ASP A 91 -8.27 -39.82 -70.95
N LEU A 92 -8.94 -38.79 -71.48
CA LEU A 92 -9.38 -37.59 -70.78
C LEU A 92 -10.88 -37.35 -71.02
N ALA A 93 -11.64 -36.97 -69.98
CA ALA A 93 -13.06 -36.68 -70.11
C ALA A 93 -13.35 -35.21 -70.42
N ASP A 94 -14.48 -34.94 -71.06
CA ASP A 94 -15.07 -33.60 -71.19
C ASP A 94 -15.39 -33.00 -69.82
N GLY A 95 -15.00 -31.75 -69.56
CA GLY A 95 -15.16 -31.15 -68.23
C GLY A 95 -14.56 -29.76 -68.05
N LEU A 96 -14.44 -29.37 -66.78
CA LEU A 96 -13.70 -28.19 -66.33
C LEU A 96 -12.52 -28.65 -65.47
N TYR A 97 -11.33 -28.12 -65.74
CA TYR A 97 -10.10 -28.52 -65.06
C TYR A 97 -9.20 -27.31 -64.76
N THR A 98 -8.37 -27.40 -63.71
CA THR A 98 -7.08 -26.69 -63.69
C THR A 98 -6.02 -27.59 -64.32
N PHE A 99 -5.02 -26.98 -64.93
CA PHE A 99 -3.91 -27.68 -65.58
C PHE A 99 -2.67 -27.43 -64.73
N ASP A 100 -2.40 -28.33 -63.79
CA ASP A 100 -1.40 -28.17 -62.76
C ASP A 100 -0.06 -28.72 -63.28
N SER A 101 1.02 -27.96 -63.20
CA SER A 101 2.29 -28.36 -63.82
C SER A 101 2.98 -29.49 -63.04
N SER A 102 3.34 -30.59 -63.70
CA SER A 102 4.12 -31.67 -63.07
C SER A 102 5.54 -31.25 -62.68
N VAL A 103 6.02 -30.06 -63.11
CA VAL A 103 7.25 -29.44 -62.58
C VAL A 103 7.07 -29.01 -61.12
N ASN A 104 5.92 -28.41 -60.79
CA ASN A 104 5.53 -28.00 -59.43
C ASN A 104 4.04 -27.62 -59.44
N SER A 105 3.20 -28.46 -58.82
CA SER A 105 1.73 -28.34 -58.83
C SER A 105 1.15 -27.10 -58.14
N ASN A 106 1.98 -26.30 -57.44
CA ASN A 106 1.56 -24.98 -56.96
C ASN A 106 1.32 -23.98 -58.10
N TYR A 107 1.86 -24.25 -59.30
CA TYR A 107 1.74 -23.42 -60.49
C TYR A 107 0.88 -24.11 -61.55
N VAL A 108 -0.12 -23.38 -62.05
CA VAL A 108 -1.12 -23.87 -63.00
C VAL A 108 -1.13 -23.03 -64.26
N LEU A 109 -1.67 -23.57 -65.36
CA LEU A 109 -1.89 -22.83 -66.60
C LEU A 109 -2.84 -21.64 -66.38
N ASP A 110 -2.38 -20.44 -66.68
CA ASP A 110 -3.03 -19.18 -66.32
C ASP A 110 -3.13 -18.24 -67.54
N VAL A 111 -4.29 -17.59 -67.68
CA VAL A 111 -4.50 -16.46 -68.59
C VAL A 111 -3.97 -15.19 -67.90
N PRO A 112 -2.86 -14.57 -68.36
CA PRO A 112 -2.24 -13.49 -67.60
C PRO A 112 -3.20 -12.34 -67.34
N GLY A 113 -3.39 -11.99 -66.06
CA GLY A 113 -4.32 -10.93 -65.64
C GLY A 113 -5.80 -11.22 -65.95
N GLY A 114 -6.20 -12.49 -66.09
CA GLY A 114 -7.58 -12.94 -66.24
C GLY A 114 -8.34 -12.45 -67.49
N THR A 115 -7.62 -11.82 -68.43
CA THR A 115 -8.21 -11.20 -69.63
C THR A 115 -7.96 -12.09 -70.83
N ALA A 116 -8.99 -12.85 -71.22
CA ALA A 116 -8.94 -13.74 -72.38
C ALA A 116 -9.21 -12.97 -73.67
N SER A 117 -8.21 -12.88 -74.54
CA SER A 117 -8.29 -12.25 -75.86
C SER A 117 -7.37 -12.92 -76.86
N ALA A 118 -7.71 -12.84 -78.14
CA ALA A 118 -6.88 -13.40 -79.21
C ALA A 118 -5.47 -12.76 -79.21
N GLY A 119 -4.44 -13.60 -79.31
CA GLY A 119 -3.02 -13.21 -79.21
C GLY A 119 -2.46 -13.21 -77.79
N ARG A 120 -3.27 -13.54 -76.76
CA ARG A 120 -2.82 -13.57 -75.36
C ARG A 120 -2.01 -14.84 -75.09
N LYS A 121 -0.69 -14.73 -75.07
CA LYS A 121 0.23 -15.80 -74.65
C LYS A 121 -0.10 -16.29 -73.23
N LEU A 122 0.06 -17.59 -72.99
CA LEU A 122 -0.19 -18.23 -71.69
C LEU A 122 1.04 -18.30 -70.81
N GLN A 123 0.81 -18.39 -69.51
CA GLN A 123 1.85 -18.49 -68.48
C GLN A 123 1.52 -19.59 -67.47
N LEU A 124 2.50 -19.97 -66.65
CA LEU A 124 2.25 -20.52 -65.34
C LEU A 124 2.00 -19.39 -64.32
N TYR A 125 1.06 -19.61 -63.41
CA TYR A 125 0.86 -18.75 -62.23
C TYR A 125 0.41 -19.57 -61.02
N SER A 126 0.68 -19.07 -59.82
CA SER A 126 0.32 -19.69 -58.55
C SER A 126 -1.20 -19.88 -58.44
N GLY A 127 -1.64 -21.05 -58.02
CA GLY A 127 -3.06 -21.40 -57.89
C GLY A 127 -3.85 -20.38 -57.05
N ASN A 128 -4.75 -19.64 -57.69
CA ASN A 128 -5.51 -18.52 -57.10
C ASN A 128 -7.04 -18.73 -57.12
N LYS A 129 -7.51 -19.88 -57.64
CA LYS A 129 -8.91 -20.31 -57.77
C LYS A 129 -9.80 -19.42 -58.67
N THR A 130 -9.23 -18.43 -59.37
CA THR A 130 -9.98 -17.61 -60.31
C THR A 130 -10.26 -18.35 -61.62
N ASN A 131 -11.28 -17.89 -62.35
CA ASN A 131 -11.61 -18.37 -63.69
C ASN A 131 -10.51 -18.08 -64.74
N ALA A 132 -9.42 -17.37 -64.39
CA ALA A 132 -8.24 -17.24 -65.24
C ALA A 132 -7.44 -18.55 -65.38
N GLN A 133 -7.67 -19.49 -64.46
CA GLN A 133 -6.96 -20.77 -64.35
C GLN A 133 -7.87 -21.99 -64.59
N VAL A 134 -9.14 -21.74 -64.93
CA VAL A 134 -10.14 -22.79 -65.18
C VAL A 134 -10.34 -22.95 -66.69
N TRP A 135 -10.17 -24.18 -67.14
CA TRP A 135 -10.13 -24.57 -68.55
C TRP A 135 -11.24 -25.57 -68.83
N ARG A 136 -12.01 -25.30 -69.89
CA ARG A 136 -12.97 -26.25 -70.45
C ARG A 136 -12.22 -27.18 -71.41
N VAL A 137 -12.30 -28.46 -71.12
CA VAL A 137 -11.89 -29.55 -72.01
C VAL A 137 -13.14 -30.06 -72.71
N SER A 138 -13.08 -30.19 -74.04
CA SER A 138 -14.15 -30.80 -74.84
C SER A 138 -13.59 -31.44 -76.11
N HIS A 139 -14.06 -32.63 -76.47
CA HIS A 139 -13.66 -33.29 -77.71
C HIS A 139 -14.45 -32.77 -78.93
N ASP A 140 -13.77 -32.68 -80.08
CA ASP A 140 -14.44 -32.44 -81.36
C ASP A 140 -14.82 -33.74 -82.08
N GLN A 141 -15.55 -33.63 -83.19
CA GLN A 141 -16.09 -34.76 -83.96
C GLN A 141 -15.05 -35.77 -84.49
N ASN A 142 -13.75 -35.46 -84.38
CA ASN A 142 -12.64 -36.32 -84.80
C ASN A 142 -11.83 -36.88 -83.60
N GLY A 143 -12.29 -36.68 -82.36
CA GLY A 143 -11.58 -37.10 -81.15
C GLY A 143 -10.46 -36.14 -80.71
N PHE A 144 -10.32 -34.96 -81.32
CA PHE A 144 -9.34 -33.96 -80.85
C PHE A 144 -9.83 -33.22 -79.61
N VAL A 145 -8.94 -33.07 -78.62
CA VAL A 145 -9.16 -32.21 -77.46
C VAL A 145 -9.11 -30.73 -77.88
N VAL A 146 -10.15 -29.99 -77.51
CA VAL A 146 -10.20 -28.53 -77.50
C VAL A 146 -10.07 -28.05 -76.06
N ILE A 147 -9.11 -27.17 -75.79
CA ILE A 147 -8.89 -26.54 -74.49
C ILE A 147 -9.28 -25.06 -74.61
N ALA A 148 -10.34 -24.64 -73.93
CA ALA A 148 -10.84 -23.26 -73.93
C ALA A 148 -10.80 -22.64 -72.54
N SER A 149 -10.43 -21.36 -72.40
CA SER A 149 -10.60 -20.69 -71.11
C SER A 149 -12.08 -20.46 -70.84
N VAL A 150 -12.54 -20.60 -69.59
CA VAL A 150 -13.93 -20.26 -69.25
C VAL A 150 -14.23 -18.76 -69.35
N LYS A 151 -13.22 -17.90 -69.54
CA LYS A 151 -13.36 -16.48 -69.91
C LYS A 151 -13.47 -16.25 -71.43
N GLY A 152 -13.32 -17.29 -72.26
CA GLY A 152 -13.36 -17.24 -73.73
C GLY A 152 -12.03 -17.59 -74.40
N CYS A 153 -12.04 -17.81 -75.73
CA CYS A 153 -10.91 -18.24 -76.56
C CYS A 153 -10.38 -19.67 -76.27
N THR A 154 -9.76 -20.28 -77.28
CA THR A 154 -9.12 -21.60 -77.27
C THR A 154 -7.60 -21.50 -77.24
N LEU A 155 -6.93 -22.53 -76.71
CA LEU A 155 -5.48 -22.70 -76.87
C LEU A 155 -5.12 -22.86 -78.34
N ASP A 156 -4.15 -22.07 -78.78
CA ASP A 156 -3.78 -21.88 -80.17
C ASP A 156 -2.25 -21.84 -80.34
N VAL A 157 -1.76 -22.45 -81.42
CA VAL A 157 -0.36 -22.39 -81.86
C VAL A 157 -0.23 -21.25 -82.89
N PRO A 158 0.52 -20.17 -82.59
CA PRO A 158 0.59 -18.98 -83.42
C PRO A 158 0.93 -19.28 -84.88
N GLY A 159 0.02 -18.89 -85.78
CA GLY A 159 0.18 -19.05 -87.23
C GLY A 159 0.20 -20.51 -87.72
N GLY A 160 -0.19 -21.49 -86.89
CA GLY A 160 -0.15 -22.91 -87.24
C GLY A 160 1.26 -23.49 -87.37
N SER A 161 2.29 -22.84 -86.80
CA SER A 161 3.68 -23.25 -86.93
C SER A 161 4.14 -24.15 -85.78
N ALA A 162 4.12 -25.47 -85.98
CA ALA A 162 4.72 -26.42 -85.05
C ALA A 162 6.26 -26.34 -85.10
N SER A 163 6.84 -25.66 -84.11
CA SER A 163 8.30 -25.50 -83.98
C SER A 163 8.72 -25.23 -82.53
N ASN A 164 9.94 -25.62 -82.19
CA ASN A 164 10.50 -25.47 -80.85
C ASN A 164 10.48 -24.01 -80.39
N ARG A 165 9.88 -23.75 -79.21
CA ARG A 165 9.73 -22.44 -78.56
C ARG A 165 8.71 -21.48 -79.18
N ASN A 166 7.81 -21.95 -80.07
CA ASN A 166 6.64 -21.15 -80.46
C ASN A 166 5.68 -21.06 -79.25
N PRO A 167 5.37 -19.88 -78.67
CA PRO A 167 4.56 -19.78 -77.46
C PRO A 167 3.11 -20.22 -77.68
N VAL A 168 2.50 -20.90 -76.71
CA VAL A 168 1.05 -21.18 -76.73
C VAL A 168 0.30 -19.90 -76.37
N GLN A 169 -0.77 -19.60 -77.12
CA GLN A 169 -1.60 -18.42 -76.93
C GLN A 169 -3.09 -18.77 -76.86
N LEU A 170 -3.91 -17.78 -76.52
CA LEU A 170 -5.33 -17.79 -76.79
C LEU A 170 -5.63 -17.27 -78.20
N TRP A 171 -6.60 -17.86 -78.88
CA TRP A 171 -7.20 -17.31 -80.10
C TRP A 171 -8.71 -17.59 -80.15
N SER A 172 -9.45 -16.94 -81.02
CA SER A 172 -10.86 -17.30 -81.27
C SER A 172 -10.93 -18.68 -81.91
N ASP A 173 -11.86 -19.55 -81.48
CA ASP A 173 -11.99 -20.89 -82.11
C ASP A 173 -12.27 -20.74 -83.60
N ASN A 174 -11.44 -21.38 -84.40
CA ASN A 174 -11.45 -21.32 -85.86
C ASN A 174 -11.49 -22.71 -86.51
N GLY A 175 -11.57 -23.78 -85.70
CA GLY A 175 -11.64 -25.17 -86.19
C GLY A 175 -10.37 -25.70 -86.84
N THR A 176 -9.24 -24.99 -86.78
CA THR A 176 -7.98 -25.45 -87.37
C THR A 176 -7.18 -26.36 -86.43
N LEU A 177 -6.32 -27.21 -87.00
CA LEU A 177 -5.42 -28.10 -86.23
C LEU A 177 -4.45 -27.35 -85.29
N ALA A 178 -4.27 -26.03 -85.47
CA ALA A 178 -3.52 -25.18 -84.55
C ALA A 178 -4.17 -25.04 -83.17
N GLN A 179 -5.44 -25.43 -83.04
CA GLN A 179 -6.26 -25.34 -81.83
C GLN A 179 -6.81 -26.70 -81.40
N ARG A 180 -6.12 -27.77 -81.81
CA ARG A 180 -6.52 -29.16 -81.58
C ARG A 180 -5.33 -29.93 -81.01
N TRP A 181 -5.64 -30.71 -79.98
CA TRP A 181 -4.66 -31.40 -79.15
C TRP A 181 -5.04 -32.87 -79.02
N ILE A 182 -4.06 -33.71 -78.71
CA ILE A 182 -4.28 -35.11 -78.34
C ILE A 182 -3.75 -35.24 -76.91
N ALA A 183 -4.63 -35.55 -75.96
CA ALA A 183 -4.25 -35.76 -74.57
C ALA A 183 -3.89 -37.24 -74.39
N ILE A 184 -2.60 -37.51 -74.19
CA ILE A 184 -2.12 -38.85 -73.85
C ILE A 184 -2.10 -38.95 -72.33
N LYS A 185 -2.77 -39.96 -71.78
CA LYS A 185 -2.70 -40.28 -70.35
C LYS A 185 -1.50 -41.17 -70.07
N GLU A 186 -0.81 -40.85 -68.98
CA GLU A 186 0.47 -41.45 -68.64
C GLU A 186 0.33 -42.37 -67.42
N ASP A 187 1.27 -43.30 -67.22
CA ASP A 187 1.24 -44.29 -66.13
C ASP A 187 1.19 -43.67 -64.70
N ASP A 188 1.62 -42.41 -64.55
CA ASP A 188 1.56 -41.65 -63.29
C ASP A 188 0.24 -40.86 -63.10
N GLY A 189 -0.69 -40.95 -64.05
CA GLY A 189 -1.97 -40.22 -64.06
C GLY A 189 -1.89 -38.77 -64.52
N SER A 190 -0.71 -38.27 -64.92
CA SER A 190 -0.58 -36.99 -65.63
C SER A 190 -0.86 -37.13 -67.13
N TYR A 191 -0.94 -36.00 -67.82
CA TYR A 191 -1.27 -35.92 -69.24
C TYR A 191 -0.19 -35.18 -70.03
N THR A 192 0.14 -35.71 -71.21
CA THR A 192 0.94 -35.02 -72.23
C THR A 192 0.02 -34.55 -73.35
N PHE A 193 0.04 -33.24 -73.64
CA PHE A 193 -0.81 -32.65 -74.69
C PHE A 193 -0.02 -32.45 -75.99
N ILE A 194 -0.21 -33.37 -76.93
CA ILE A 194 0.44 -33.38 -78.25
C ILE A 194 -0.33 -32.49 -79.23
N SER A 195 0.38 -31.74 -80.08
CA SER A 195 -0.24 -30.84 -81.07
C SER A 195 -0.72 -31.59 -82.32
N ALA A 196 -1.97 -31.36 -82.74
CA ALA A 196 -2.52 -31.95 -83.97
C ALA A 196 -1.86 -31.41 -85.26
N LEU A 197 -1.07 -30.34 -85.18
CA LEU A 197 -0.23 -29.86 -86.28
C LEU A 197 0.93 -30.80 -86.60
N ASN A 198 1.54 -31.40 -85.56
CA ASN A 198 2.67 -32.31 -85.67
C ASN A 198 2.84 -33.06 -84.34
N GLN A 199 2.73 -34.40 -84.41
CA GLN A 199 2.79 -35.29 -83.24
C GLN A 199 4.12 -35.24 -82.47
N SER A 200 5.20 -34.72 -83.07
CA SER A 200 6.49 -34.55 -82.40
C SER A 200 6.54 -33.39 -81.40
N PHE A 201 5.48 -32.60 -81.22
CA PHE A 201 5.46 -31.42 -80.35
C PHE A 201 4.38 -31.48 -79.27
N ALA A 202 4.77 -31.18 -78.02
CA ALA A 202 3.91 -31.13 -76.84
C ALA A 202 3.77 -29.69 -76.28
N ILE A 203 2.74 -29.45 -75.45
CA ILE A 203 2.64 -28.26 -74.60
C ILE A 203 3.68 -28.34 -73.48
N ASP A 204 4.59 -27.37 -73.45
CA ASP A 204 5.83 -27.36 -72.67
C ASP A 204 5.94 -26.08 -71.80
N VAL A 205 6.37 -26.25 -70.55
CA VAL A 205 6.75 -25.17 -69.63
C VAL A 205 8.18 -24.75 -69.95
N ALA A 206 8.37 -23.52 -70.44
CA ALA A 206 9.63 -23.10 -71.05
C ALA A 206 10.86 -23.31 -70.15
N GLY A 207 11.69 -24.30 -70.52
CA GLY A 207 12.91 -24.64 -69.80
C GLY A 207 12.71 -25.35 -68.45
N GLY A 208 11.51 -25.87 -68.17
CA GLY A 208 11.18 -26.53 -66.91
C GLY A 208 11.15 -25.60 -65.70
N ALA A 209 10.97 -24.29 -65.90
CA ALA A 209 10.98 -23.30 -64.83
C ALA A 209 9.55 -23.05 -64.28
N ALA A 210 9.18 -23.67 -63.16
CA ALA A 210 7.89 -23.38 -62.51
C ALA A 210 7.97 -22.12 -61.63
N ALA A 211 7.48 -20.99 -62.16
CA ALA A 211 7.40 -19.70 -61.48
C ALA A 211 6.24 -18.85 -62.04
N ASN A 212 5.84 -17.81 -61.30
CA ASN A 212 4.85 -16.84 -61.75
C ASN A 212 5.35 -16.08 -62.99
N GLY A 213 4.66 -16.26 -64.12
CA GLY A 213 5.02 -15.63 -65.40
C GLY A 213 5.91 -16.49 -66.31
N SER A 214 6.23 -17.72 -65.93
CA SER A 214 6.94 -18.65 -66.83
C SER A 214 6.10 -18.94 -68.07
N ALA A 215 6.69 -18.82 -69.25
CA ALA A 215 5.96 -18.95 -70.51
C ALA A 215 5.61 -20.42 -70.83
N VAL A 216 4.46 -20.63 -71.46
CA VAL A 216 4.06 -21.92 -72.04
C VAL A 216 4.27 -21.88 -73.55
N GLN A 217 4.84 -22.95 -74.10
CA GLN A 217 5.31 -23.05 -75.49
C GLN A 217 5.02 -24.42 -76.10
N LEU A 218 5.20 -24.56 -77.41
CA LEU A 218 5.47 -25.86 -78.02
C LEU A 218 6.95 -26.21 -77.85
N TYR A 219 7.21 -27.47 -77.50
CA TYR A 219 8.54 -28.04 -77.58
C TYR A 219 8.47 -29.51 -78.02
N GLU A 220 9.57 -30.00 -78.58
CA GLU A 220 9.73 -31.36 -79.07
C GLU A 220 9.54 -32.37 -77.93
N ALA A 221 8.72 -33.39 -78.18
CA ALA A 221 8.27 -34.35 -77.19
C ALA A 221 9.46 -35.13 -76.59
N ASN A 222 9.69 -34.97 -75.29
CA ASN A 222 10.89 -35.44 -74.61
C ASN A 222 10.63 -36.16 -73.27
N GLY A 223 9.35 -36.30 -72.88
CA GLY A 223 8.95 -37.05 -71.68
C GLY A 223 9.34 -36.42 -70.34
N THR A 224 9.81 -35.17 -70.33
CA THR A 224 10.14 -34.47 -69.07
C THR A 224 8.90 -33.90 -68.39
N ALA A 225 8.99 -33.67 -67.08
CA ALA A 225 7.93 -33.05 -66.28
C ALA A 225 7.49 -31.65 -66.78
N ALA A 226 8.28 -30.99 -67.64
CA ALA A 226 7.91 -29.72 -68.29
C ALA A 226 6.75 -29.87 -69.29
N GLN A 227 6.49 -31.09 -69.79
CA GLN A 227 5.47 -31.39 -70.81
C GLN A 227 4.25 -32.12 -70.24
N ARG A 228 4.27 -32.36 -68.92
CA ARG A 228 3.33 -33.20 -68.18
C ARG A 228 2.45 -32.32 -67.28
N TRP A 229 1.16 -32.62 -67.29
CA TRP A 229 0.14 -31.80 -66.64
C TRP A 229 -0.81 -32.69 -65.84
N VAL A 230 -1.04 -32.36 -64.57
CA VAL A 230 -2.07 -33.00 -63.75
C VAL A 230 -3.36 -32.21 -63.91
N LEU A 231 -4.45 -32.87 -64.31
CA LEU A 231 -5.74 -32.22 -64.54
C LEU A 231 -6.67 -32.41 -63.33
N THR A 232 -6.74 -31.40 -62.47
CA THR A 232 -7.60 -31.40 -61.29
C THR A 232 -9.01 -30.88 -61.67
N PRO A 233 -10.10 -31.62 -61.40
CA PRO A 233 -11.46 -31.15 -61.69
C PRO A 233 -11.78 -29.82 -61.02
N ALA A 234 -12.27 -28.85 -61.80
CA ALA A 234 -12.43 -27.47 -61.39
C ALA A 234 -13.88 -26.99 -61.46
N LYS A 235 -14.15 -25.90 -60.74
CA LYS A 235 -15.43 -25.19 -60.71
C LYS A 235 -15.21 -23.73 -61.02
N THR A 236 -16.14 -23.12 -61.77
CA THR A 236 -16.07 -21.67 -62.04
C THR A 236 -16.22 -20.85 -60.75
N GLU A 237 -15.74 -19.59 -60.76
CA GLU A 237 -15.92 -18.63 -59.65
C GLU A 237 -17.37 -18.58 -59.13
N GLN A 238 -18.36 -18.76 -60.01
CA GLN A 238 -19.77 -18.79 -59.66
C GLN A 238 -20.16 -20.10 -58.94
N GLN A 239 -19.80 -21.25 -59.50
CA GLN A 239 -20.11 -22.55 -58.88
C GLN A 239 -19.44 -22.68 -57.50
N GLN A 240 -18.22 -22.17 -57.34
CA GLN A 240 -17.54 -22.08 -56.04
C GLN A 240 -18.31 -21.22 -55.02
N LEU A 241 -18.97 -20.15 -55.48
CA LEU A 241 -19.84 -19.30 -54.64
C LEU A 241 -21.16 -20.01 -54.31
N ASP A 242 -21.78 -20.70 -55.28
CA ASP A 242 -23.04 -21.43 -55.10
C ASP A 242 -22.88 -22.62 -54.13
N ASP A 243 -21.78 -23.39 -54.26
CA ASP A 243 -21.39 -24.43 -53.29
C ASP A 243 -21.27 -23.87 -51.88
N ARG A 244 -20.58 -22.71 -51.74
CA ARG A 244 -20.28 -22.07 -50.46
C ARG A 244 -21.54 -21.47 -49.83
N ALA A 245 -22.44 -20.93 -50.64
CA ALA A 245 -23.75 -20.47 -50.18
C ALA A 245 -24.54 -21.62 -49.56
N ALA A 246 -24.64 -22.75 -50.27
CA ALA A 246 -25.30 -23.96 -49.79
C ALA A 246 -24.64 -24.56 -48.53
N ALA A 247 -23.30 -24.61 -48.48
CA ALA A 247 -22.56 -25.16 -47.34
C ALA A 247 -22.78 -24.40 -46.03
N HIS A 248 -22.94 -23.06 -46.09
CA HIS A 248 -23.12 -22.19 -44.93
C HIS A 248 -24.59 -21.79 -44.66
N LEU A 249 -25.57 -22.55 -45.21
CA LEU A 249 -26.99 -22.32 -44.89
C LEU A 249 -27.34 -22.63 -43.43
N ALA A 250 -26.67 -23.61 -42.81
CA ALA A 250 -26.95 -24.04 -41.43
C ALA A 250 -26.26 -23.21 -40.34
N ASP A 251 -25.30 -22.36 -40.71
CA ASP A 251 -24.45 -21.60 -39.77
C ASP A 251 -25.25 -20.65 -38.88
N LEU A 252 -26.34 -20.08 -39.43
CA LEU A 252 -27.30 -19.20 -38.77
C LEU A 252 -28.71 -19.59 -39.27
N PRO A 253 -29.75 -19.72 -38.43
CA PRO A 253 -31.11 -19.92 -38.92
C PRO A 253 -31.64 -18.72 -39.74
N ASP A 254 -32.73 -18.92 -40.48
CA ASP A 254 -33.56 -17.81 -40.95
C ASP A 254 -34.30 -17.20 -39.73
N GLY A 255 -34.28 -15.87 -39.60
CA GLY A 255 -34.81 -15.21 -38.39
C GLY A 255 -34.49 -13.71 -38.30
N THR A 256 -34.93 -13.08 -37.21
CA THR A 256 -34.80 -11.64 -36.95
C THR A 256 -33.69 -11.39 -35.93
N TYR A 257 -32.63 -10.69 -36.33
CA TYR A 257 -31.42 -10.51 -35.53
C TYR A 257 -30.98 -9.05 -35.42
N ALA A 258 -30.52 -8.62 -34.25
CA ALA A 258 -29.65 -7.46 -34.14
C ALA A 258 -28.23 -7.84 -34.60
N VAL A 259 -27.62 -7.04 -35.47
CA VAL A 259 -26.23 -7.24 -35.93
C VAL A 259 -25.31 -6.32 -35.13
N LEU A 260 -24.36 -6.87 -34.38
CA LEU A 260 -23.43 -6.09 -33.56
C LEU A 260 -22.00 -6.13 -34.13
N ALA A 261 -21.24 -5.07 -33.85
CA ALA A 261 -19.81 -5.05 -34.12
C ALA A 261 -19.06 -6.08 -33.26
N SER A 262 -17.83 -6.41 -33.64
CA SER A 262 -17.00 -7.45 -32.99
C SER A 262 -16.69 -7.24 -31.51
N ASN A 263 -17.04 -6.07 -30.95
CA ASN A 263 -16.82 -5.67 -29.57
C ASN A 263 -18.12 -5.51 -28.78
N ASP A 264 -19.25 -6.04 -29.30
CA ASP A 264 -20.64 -6.04 -28.78
C ASP A 264 -21.25 -4.67 -28.37
N SER A 265 -20.47 -3.59 -28.45
CA SER A 265 -20.78 -2.28 -27.85
C SER A 265 -21.53 -1.33 -28.76
N PHE A 266 -21.68 -1.70 -30.04
CA PHE A 266 -22.37 -0.94 -31.06
C PHE A 266 -23.22 -1.88 -31.95
N ALA A 267 -24.45 -1.47 -32.23
CA ALA A 267 -25.38 -2.19 -33.10
C ALA A 267 -25.44 -1.54 -34.49
N LEU A 268 -25.64 -2.34 -35.52
CA LEU A 268 -25.81 -1.89 -36.89
C LEU A 268 -27.15 -1.14 -37.02
N LYS A 269 -27.12 0.01 -37.66
CA LYS A 269 -28.25 0.93 -37.77
C LYS A 269 -28.33 1.50 -39.18
N SER A 270 -29.55 1.66 -39.70
CA SER A 270 -29.82 2.34 -40.96
C SER A 270 -30.36 3.74 -40.69
N ALA A 271 -29.70 4.75 -41.28
CA ALA A 271 -30.13 6.14 -41.25
C ALA A 271 -29.99 6.76 -42.64
N SER A 272 -31.10 7.24 -43.20
CA SER A 272 -31.16 7.91 -44.51
C SER A 272 -30.49 7.12 -45.66
N GLY A 273 -30.64 5.80 -45.67
CA GLY A 273 -30.03 4.88 -46.66
C GLY A 273 -28.58 4.47 -46.36
N SER A 274 -27.93 5.11 -45.38
CA SER A 274 -26.59 4.74 -44.91
C SER A 274 -26.67 3.69 -43.79
N LEU A 275 -25.79 2.70 -43.85
CA LEU A 275 -25.51 1.81 -42.72
C LEU A 275 -24.34 2.35 -41.88
N SER A 276 -24.45 2.22 -40.56
CA SER A 276 -23.38 2.50 -39.61
C SER A 276 -23.61 1.79 -38.28
N PHE A 277 -22.55 1.46 -37.57
CA PHE A 277 -22.61 1.04 -36.17
C PHE A 277 -22.84 2.26 -35.26
N ASP A 278 -23.72 2.12 -34.27
CA ASP A 278 -24.07 3.17 -33.31
C ASP A 278 -24.32 2.57 -31.92
N THR A 279 -24.33 3.41 -30.89
CA THR A 279 -24.77 3.02 -29.54
C THR A 279 -26.24 2.59 -29.56
N PHE A 280 -26.64 1.76 -28.60
CA PHE A 280 -28.00 1.22 -28.50
C PHE A 280 -28.46 1.08 -27.04
N ALA A 281 -29.77 0.92 -26.86
CA ALA A 281 -30.35 0.28 -25.69
C ALA A 281 -31.36 -0.78 -26.14
N TYR A 282 -31.63 -1.76 -25.28
CA TYR A 282 -32.48 -2.92 -25.58
C TYR A 282 -33.84 -2.54 -26.20
N SER A 283 -34.49 -1.49 -25.69
CA SER A 283 -35.84 -1.06 -26.09
C SER A 283 -35.95 -0.41 -27.47
N TRP A 284 -34.84 -0.16 -28.18
CA TRP A 284 -34.85 0.44 -29.52
C TRP A 284 -33.75 -0.12 -30.46
N ILE A 285 -33.17 -1.27 -30.12
CA ILE A 285 -32.16 -1.92 -30.95
C ILE A 285 -32.72 -2.26 -32.35
N GLN A 286 -31.99 -1.91 -33.41
CA GLN A 286 -32.45 -2.20 -34.77
C GLN A 286 -32.15 -3.66 -35.14
N THR A 287 -33.19 -4.36 -35.58
CA THR A 287 -33.12 -5.74 -36.06
C THR A 287 -33.20 -5.82 -37.58
N PHE A 288 -32.72 -6.95 -38.09
CA PHE A 288 -32.62 -7.30 -39.50
C PHE A 288 -33.16 -8.71 -39.71
N ASP A 289 -33.98 -8.90 -40.75
CA ASP A 289 -34.47 -10.22 -41.13
C ASP A 289 -33.45 -10.88 -42.06
N VAL A 290 -32.89 -12.01 -41.61
CA VAL A 290 -32.05 -12.89 -42.41
C VAL A 290 -32.94 -13.96 -43.02
N SER A 291 -32.97 -14.03 -44.36
CA SER A 291 -33.77 -15.00 -45.09
C SER A 291 -33.02 -15.65 -46.25
N THR A 292 -33.32 -16.92 -46.50
CA THR A 292 -32.74 -17.72 -47.58
C THR A 292 -33.49 -17.51 -48.90
N THR A 293 -32.76 -17.19 -49.97
CA THR A 293 -33.33 -17.04 -51.32
C THR A 293 -33.47 -18.39 -52.01
N SER A 294 -34.33 -18.46 -53.05
CA SER A 294 -34.56 -19.69 -53.82
C SER A 294 -33.33 -20.23 -54.57
N ASP A 295 -32.25 -19.45 -54.65
CA ASP A 295 -30.94 -19.83 -55.19
C ASP A 295 -29.86 -20.04 -54.11
N GLY A 296 -30.25 -20.22 -52.84
CA GLY A 296 -29.36 -20.65 -51.75
C GLY A 296 -28.52 -19.56 -51.08
N TYR A 297 -28.67 -18.29 -51.48
CA TYR A 297 -28.00 -17.15 -50.85
C TYR A 297 -28.83 -16.57 -49.70
N ARG A 298 -28.19 -15.71 -48.90
CA ARG A 298 -28.86 -14.94 -47.84
C ARG A 298 -29.23 -13.54 -48.33
N THR A 299 -30.41 -13.09 -47.92
CA THR A 299 -30.80 -11.67 -47.90
C THR A 299 -30.74 -11.16 -46.46
N ILE A 300 -30.28 -9.93 -46.25
CA ILE A 300 -30.33 -9.25 -44.95
C ILE A 300 -31.20 -7.99 -45.13
N ALA A 301 -32.46 -8.06 -44.71
CA ALA A 301 -33.43 -6.96 -44.78
C ALA A 301 -33.46 -6.17 -43.46
N ILE A 302 -33.83 -4.89 -43.49
CA ILE A 302 -34.20 -4.17 -42.25
C ILE A 302 -35.54 -4.74 -41.77
N HIS A 303 -35.65 -5.16 -40.50
CA HIS A 303 -36.88 -5.74 -39.99
C HIS A 303 -38.08 -4.79 -40.15
N GLY A 304 -39.17 -5.31 -40.70
CA GLY A 304 -40.39 -4.54 -40.98
C GLY A 304 -40.29 -3.52 -42.12
N ALA A 305 -39.20 -3.51 -42.92
CA ALA A 305 -39.03 -2.56 -44.02
C ALA A 305 -38.49 -3.23 -45.31
N GLY A 306 -38.96 -2.74 -46.48
CA GLY A 306 -38.63 -3.31 -47.80
C GLY A 306 -37.23 -2.99 -48.35
N ALA A 307 -36.25 -2.70 -47.49
CA ALA A 307 -34.88 -2.34 -47.87
C ALA A 307 -33.86 -3.34 -47.32
N VAL A 308 -32.89 -3.70 -48.15
CA VAL A 308 -31.91 -4.78 -47.90
C VAL A 308 -30.47 -4.28 -47.99
N LEU A 309 -29.55 -5.02 -47.38
CA LEU A 309 -28.11 -4.82 -47.47
C LEU A 309 -27.64 -4.94 -48.93
N ASP A 310 -27.02 -3.87 -49.46
CA ASP A 310 -26.63 -3.74 -50.86
C ASP A 310 -25.18 -3.24 -51.01
N ALA A 311 -24.44 -3.83 -51.95
CA ALA A 311 -23.12 -3.38 -52.37
C ALA A 311 -23.24 -2.21 -53.38
N ALA A 312 -22.93 -0.99 -52.94
CA ALA A 312 -23.33 0.23 -53.62
C ALA A 312 -22.87 0.33 -55.09
N GLY A 313 -23.83 0.36 -56.00
CA GLY A 313 -23.59 0.46 -57.44
C GLY A 313 -23.02 -0.80 -58.09
N GLY A 314 -23.14 -1.95 -57.43
CA GLY A 314 -22.80 -3.27 -57.97
C GLY A 314 -21.30 -3.51 -58.22
N LYS A 315 -20.46 -2.94 -57.37
CA LYS A 315 -18.99 -3.08 -57.43
C LYS A 315 -18.51 -4.03 -56.34
N ASP A 316 -17.43 -4.76 -56.62
CA ASP A 316 -16.73 -5.63 -55.67
C ASP A 316 -15.37 -5.05 -55.21
N ALA A 317 -15.03 -3.84 -55.68
CA ALA A 317 -13.79 -3.16 -55.34
C ALA A 317 -13.71 -2.83 -53.83
N ASN A 318 -12.51 -2.90 -53.25
CA ASN A 318 -12.27 -2.49 -51.87
C ASN A 318 -12.69 -1.03 -51.66
N GLY A 319 -13.45 -0.78 -50.58
CA GLY A 319 -14.03 0.54 -50.32
C GLY A 319 -15.39 0.80 -50.98
N THR A 320 -15.97 -0.19 -51.67
CA THR A 320 -17.38 -0.10 -52.10
C THR A 320 -18.27 -0.07 -50.87
N LYS A 321 -18.95 1.05 -50.60
CA LYS A 321 -19.83 1.21 -49.44
C LYS A 321 -20.93 0.15 -49.41
N LEU A 322 -21.22 -0.39 -48.22
CA LEU A 322 -22.46 -1.12 -47.98
C LEU A 322 -23.56 -0.15 -47.53
N GLN A 323 -24.73 -0.29 -48.13
CA GLN A 323 -25.86 0.61 -47.96
C GLN A 323 -27.16 -0.18 -47.79
N THR A 324 -28.27 0.53 -47.56
CA THR A 324 -29.60 -0.07 -47.62
C THR A 324 -30.31 0.40 -48.88
N TYR A 325 -30.80 -0.54 -49.69
CA TYR A 325 -31.42 -0.26 -50.99
C TYR A 325 -32.70 -1.09 -51.16
N ALA A 326 -33.59 -0.67 -52.07
CA ALA A 326 -34.81 -1.41 -52.37
C ALA A 326 -34.46 -2.81 -52.93
N ALA A 327 -35.19 -3.83 -52.48
CA ALA A 327 -34.97 -5.20 -52.94
C ALA A 327 -35.15 -5.33 -54.47
N ASN A 328 -34.12 -5.83 -55.15
CA ASN A 328 -34.06 -5.96 -56.61
C ASN A 328 -33.62 -7.36 -57.09
N GLY A 329 -33.25 -8.27 -56.16
CA GLY A 329 -32.91 -9.67 -56.45
C GLY A 329 -31.57 -9.89 -57.16
N THR A 330 -30.79 -8.84 -57.42
CA THR A 330 -29.47 -8.95 -58.05
C THR A 330 -28.41 -9.45 -57.05
N LYS A 331 -27.24 -9.87 -57.56
CA LYS A 331 -26.13 -10.37 -56.73
C LYS A 331 -25.52 -9.32 -55.79
N THR A 332 -25.83 -8.03 -55.96
CA THR A 332 -25.38 -6.95 -55.05
C THR A 332 -26.04 -7.03 -53.67
N GLN A 333 -27.14 -7.77 -53.57
CA GLN A 333 -27.98 -7.93 -52.37
C GLN A 333 -27.95 -9.36 -51.82
N LYS A 334 -27.09 -10.22 -52.39
CA LYS A 334 -26.95 -11.63 -52.01
C LYS A 334 -25.68 -11.84 -51.22
N TRP A 335 -25.80 -12.58 -50.12
CA TRP A 335 -24.76 -12.73 -49.11
C TRP A 335 -24.59 -14.21 -48.74
N ILE A 336 -23.45 -14.55 -48.18
CA ILE A 336 -23.22 -15.81 -47.48
C ILE A 336 -22.80 -15.44 -46.06
N ILE A 337 -23.39 -16.08 -45.05
CA ILE A 337 -23.13 -15.80 -43.63
C ILE A 337 -22.38 -17.02 -43.08
N GLU A 338 -21.08 -16.88 -42.83
CA GLU A 338 -20.21 -17.95 -42.35
C GLU A 338 -20.01 -17.82 -40.84
N LYS A 339 -20.05 -18.93 -40.09
CA LYS A 339 -19.76 -18.96 -38.66
C LYS A 339 -18.24 -19.01 -38.39
N ASP A 340 -17.81 -18.20 -37.43
CA ASP A 340 -16.42 -17.94 -37.06
C ASP A 340 -16.32 -17.89 -35.52
N GLY A 341 -16.47 -19.07 -34.89
CA GLY A 341 -16.74 -19.21 -33.46
C GLY A 341 -18.13 -18.70 -33.10
N GLU A 342 -18.22 -17.82 -32.11
CA GLU A 342 -19.48 -17.14 -31.70
C GLU A 342 -19.85 -15.93 -32.59
N ARG A 343 -19.09 -15.68 -33.65
CA ARG A 343 -19.30 -14.55 -34.58
C ARG A 343 -19.52 -15.05 -36.00
N TYR A 344 -19.85 -14.11 -36.88
CA TYR A 344 -20.19 -14.38 -38.27
C TYR A 344 -19.47 -13.43 -39.22
N ARG A 345 -19.17 -13.93 -40.42
CA ARG A 345 -18.58 -13.20 -41.54
C ARG A 345 -19.60 -13.09 -42.67
N ILE A 346 -19.82 -11.89 -43.18
CA ILE A 346 -20.80 -11.63 -44.25
C ILE A 346 -20.03 -11.51 -45.57
N VAL A 347 -20.06 -12.57 -46.39
CA VAL A 347 -19.37 -12.66 -47.70
C VAL A 347 -20.30 -12.23 -48.83
N SER A 348 -19.78 -11.52 -49.84
CA SER A 348 -20.58 -11.03 -50.96
C SER A 348 -20.81 -12.08 -52.05
N GLY A 349 -22.06 -12.23 -52.50
CA GLY A 349 -22.44 -13.00 -53.68
C GLY A 349 -21.99 -12.39 -55.03
N LEU A 350 -21.31 -11.24 -55.01
CA LEU A 350 -20.57 -10.71 -56.17
C LEU A 350 -19.20 -11.37 -56.33
N ASN A 351 -18.50 -11.63 -55.23
CA ASN A 351 -17.12 -12.10 -55.23
C ASN A 351 -16.78 -12.73 -53.85
N GLY A 352 -16.49 -14.03 -53.83
CA GLY A 352 -16.21 -14.78 -52.59
C GLY A 352 -14.94 -14.36 -51.84
N GLN A 353 -14.10 -13.51 -52.42
CA GLN A 353 -12.95 -12.89 -51.73
C GLN A 353 -13.32 -11.58 -51.02
N LYS A 354 -14.57 -11.11 -51.14
CA LYS A 354 -15.06 -9.84 -50.58
C LYS A 354 -16.05 -10.06 -49.46
N VAL A 355 -15.88 -9.31 -48.38
CA VAL A 355 -16.67 -9.40 -47.15
C VAL A 355 -17.06 -8.03 -46.64
N ALA A 356 -18.11 -7.96 -45.82
CA ALA A 356 -18.44 -6.77 -45.05
C ALA A 356 -17.32 -6.44 -44.06
N ASP A 357 -16.93 -5.17 -44.01
CA ASP A 357 -15.74 -4.68 -43.34
C ASP A 357 -16.04 -3.29 -42.74
N VAL A 358 -15.59 -3.04 -41.51
CA VAL A 358 -15.61 -1.71 -40.88
C VAL A 358 -14.36 -0.94 -41.33
N PRO A 359 -14.48 0.18 -42.08
CA PRO A 359 -13.33 0.86 -42.69
C PRO A 359 -12.20 1.18 -41.70
N GLY A 360 -11.02 0.63 -41.97
CA GLY A 360 -9.82 0.82 -41.13
C GLY A 360 -9.90 0.20 -39.73
N GLY A 361 -10.91 -0.64 -39.44
CA GLY A 361 -11.12 -1.25 -38.13
C GLY A 361 -11.54 -0.27 -37.02
N SER A 362 -11.98 0.94 -37.37
CA SER A 362 -12.39 1.95 -36.39
C SER A 362 -13.81 1.68 -35.89
N ILE A 363 -13.94 0.73 -34.95
CA ILE A 363 -15.23 0.33 -34.37
C ILE A 363 -15.66 1.38 -33.32
N ALA A 364 -16.38 2.40 -33.78
CA ALA A 364 -16.94 3.48 -32.99
C ALA A 364 -18.34 3.88 -33.51
N SER A 365 -19.11 4.68 -32.75
CA SER A 365 -20.39 5.22 -33.24
C SER A 365 -20.18 6.07 -34.51
N GLY A 366 -21.06 5.86 -35.50
CA GLY A 366 -20.98 6.44 -36.84
C GLY A 366 -20.12 5.65 -37.83
N ALA A 367 -19.44 4.58 -37.42
CA ALA A 367 -18.59 3.80 -38.31
C ALA A 367 -19.43 3.03 -39.35
N GLY A 368 -19.24 3.37 -40.63
CA GLY A 368 -19.95 2.73 -41.75
C GLY A 368 -19.47 1.30 -42.05
N LEU A 369 -20.06 0.69 -43.08
CA LEU A 369 -19.62 -0.58 -43.66
C LEU A 369 -19.16 -0.42 -45.11
N GLN A 370 -18.20 -1.25 -45.52
CA GLN A 370 -17.70 -1.39 -46.90
C GLN A 370 -17.54 -2.86 -47.29
N LEU A 371 -17.39 -3.15 -48.59
CA LEU A 371 -16.73 -4.35 -49.06
C LEU A 371 -15.21 -4.17 -48.98
N TYR A 372 -14.53 -5.18 -48.45
CA TYR A 372 -13.07 -5.28 -48.50
C TYR A 372 -12.64 -6.73 -48.77
N SER A 373 -11.38 -6.92 -49.18
CA SER A 373 -10.80 -8.27 -49.27
C SER A 373 -10.79 -8.94 -47.90
N ALA A 374 -11.16 -10.22 -47.82
CA ALA A 374 -11.07 -10.99 -46.59
C ALA A 374 -9.63 -10.95 -46.02
N ASN A 375 -9.49 -10.53 -44.76
CA ASN A 375 -8.21 -10.34 -44.07
C ASN A 375 -8.17 -10.94 -42.65
N GLY A 376 -9.28 -11.52 -42.17
CA GLY A 376 -9.36 -12.20 -40.87
C GLY A 376 -9.37 -11.27 -39.65
N THR A 377 -9.45 -9.95 -39.84
CA THR A 377 -9.49 -9.00 -38.73
C THR A 377 -10.88 -8.91 -38.09
N ALA A 378 -10.94 -8.44 -36.84
CA ALA A 378 -12.19 -8.23 -36.12
C ALA A 378 -13.15 -7.25 -36.83
N ALA A 379 -12.64 -6.37 -37.69
CA ALA A 379 -13.43 -5.47 -38.53
C ALA A 379 -14.37 -6.19 -39.52
N GLN A 380 -14.17 -7.48 -39.76
CA GLN A 380 -14.91 -8.33 -40.70
C GLN A 380 -15.74 -9.42 -39.98
N SER A 381 -15.97 -9.25 -38.66
CA SER A 381 -16.55 -10.27 -37.78
C SER A 381 -17.62 -9.65 -36.88
N PHE A 382 -18.84 -10.18 -36.94
CA PHE A 382 -20.05 -9.57 -36.38
C PHE A 382 -20.83 -10.56 -35.52
N TYR A 383 -21.56 -10.10 -34.52
CA TYR A 383 -22.53 -10.96 -33.83
C TYR A 383 -23.91 -10.81 -34.47
N PHE A 384 -24.63 -11.92 -34.64
CA PHE A 384 -26.06 -11.95 -34.94
C PHE A 384 -26.76 -12.43 -33.66
N VAL A 385 -27.58 -11.56 -33.07
CA VAL A 385 -28.18 -11.78 -31.74
C VAL A 385 -29.68 -11.61 -31.84
N ASP A 386 -30.45 -12.61 -31.41
CA ASP A 386 -31.89 -12.48 -31.20
C ASP A 386 -32.13 -11.76 -29.85
N PRO A 387 -32.68 -10.52 -29.83
CA PRO A 387 -32.90 -9.80 -28.58
C PRO A 387 -33.95 -10.48 -27.68
N THR A 388 -34.91 -11.20 -28.26
CA THR A 388 -35.98 -11.88 -27.52
C THR A 388 -35.47 -13.10 -26.78
N ALA A 389 -34.52 -13.84 -27.38
CA ALA A 389 -33.77 -14.89 -26.70
C ALA A 389 -32.94 -14.32 -25.53
N VAL A 390 -32.14 -13.27 -25.77
CA VAL A 390 -31.33 -12.58 -24.73
C VAL A 390 -32.17 -12.14 -23.53
N ARG A 391 -33.36 -11.58 -23.77
CA ARG A 391 -34.30 -11.21 -22.70
C ARG A 391 -34.77 -12.43 -21.91
N SER A 392 -35.24 -13.47 -22.60
CA SER A 392 -35.73 -14.71 -22.00
C SER A 392 -34.65 -15.44 -21.18
N GLU A 393 -33.40 -15.43 -21.65
CA GLU A 393 -32.24 -15.98 -20.94
C GLU A 393 -31.91 -15.18 -19.68
N LEU A 394 -31.99 -13.84 -19.73
CA LEU A 394 -31.81 -12.98 -18.56
C LEU A 394 -32.93 -13.11 -17.54
N ASP A 395 -34.19 -13.19 -17.98
CA ASP A 395 -35.36 -13.33 -17.09
C ASP A 395 -35.29 -14.67 -16.35
N LYS A 396 -34.89 -15.74 -17.05
CA LYS A 396 -34.57 -17.03 -16.41
C LYS A 396 -33.39 -16.91 -15.46
N LEU A 397 -32.29 -16.25 -15.84
CA LEU A 397 -31.11 -16.09 -14.99
C LEU A 397 -31.42 -15.32 -13.70
N ALA A 398 -32.34 -14.35 -13.76
CA ALA A 398 -32.84 -13.63 -12.59
C ALA A 398 -33.58 -14.58 -11.64
N SER A 399 -34.59 -15.31 -12.15
CA SER A 399 -35.33 -16.33 -11.41
C SER A 399 -34.42 -17.39 -10.78
N ASP A 400 -33.50 -17.97 -11.56
CA ASP A 400 -32.59 -19.03 -11.12
C ASP A 400 -31.59 -18.56 -10.03
N ASN A 401 -31.37 -17.25 -9.85
CA ASN A 401 -30.45 -16.67 -8.86
C ASN A 401 -31.15 -15.91 -7.71
N ARG A 402 -32.49 -15.94 -7.63
CA ARG A 402 -33.29 -15.15 -6.65
C ARG A 402 -32.87 -15.31 -5.18
N GLU A 403 -32.40 -16.49 -4.77
CA GLU A 403 -32.01 -16.74 -3.37
C GLU A 403 -30.56 -16.38 -3.03
N VAL A 404 -29.76 -15.88 -4.00
CA VAL A 404 -28.32 -15.60 -3.84
C VAL A 404 -28.06 -14.36 -2.97
N VAL A 405 -28.91 -13.34 -3.08
CA VAL A 405 -28.97 -12.18 -2.17
C VAL A 405 -30.43 -12.03 -1.78
N LYS A 406 -30.73 -11.78 -0.50
CA LYS A 406 -32.13 -11.69 -0.03
C LYS A 406 -32.61 -10.25 0.06
N ASP A 407 -33.93 -10.05 0.08
CA ASP A 407 -34.54 -8.75 0.37
C ASP A 407 -34.09 -8.24 1.74
N GLY A 408 -33.72 -6.97 1.83
CA GLY A 408 -33.18 -6.37 3.05
C GLY A 408 -32.32 -5.14 2.80
N ASP A 409 -31.76 -4.59 3.88
CA ASP A 409 -30.78 -3.50 3.80
C ASP A 409 -29.35 -4.06 3.90
N PHE A 410 -28.43 -3.50 3.10
CA PHE A 410 -27.04 -3.95 3.03
C PHE A 410 -26.05 -2.78 2.95
N ALA A 411 -24.82 -3.01 3.39
CA ALA A 411 -23.64 -2.34 2.85
C ALA A 411 -23.03 -3.26 1.78
N ILE A 412 -22.82 -2.75 0.56
CA ILE A 412 -22.31 -3.54 -0.56
C ILE A 412 -20.82 -3.24 -0.71
N THR A 413 -19.95 -4.17 -0.31
CA THR A 413 -18.49 -3.99 -0.39
C THR A 413 -17.96 -4.25 -1.79
N ALA A 414 -16.74 -3.79 -2.07
CA ALA A 414 -16.00 -4.09 -3.30
C ALA A 414 -14.54 -4.46 -3.01
N GLY A 415 -14.00 -5.41 -3.78
CA GLY A 415 -12.67 -5.99 -3.53
C GLY A 415 -12.66 -7.01 -2.39
N PRO A 416 -11.48 -7.32 -1.80
CA PRO A 416 -11.35 -8.31 -0.73
C PRO A 416 -11.99 -7.81 0.57
N ASP A 417 -12.37 -8.73 1.45
CA ASP A 417 -13.35 -8.52 2.52
C ASP A 417 -12.96 -7.42 3.54
N LEU A 418 -11.65 -7.24 3.77
CA LEU A 418 -11.10 -6.22 4.66
C LEU A 418 -10.84 -4.86 3.98
N SER A 419 -11.26 -4.64 2.73
CA SER A 419 -11.00 -3.38 1.99
C SER A 419 -11.69 -2.17 2.61
N ARG A 420 -12.82 -2.39 3.29
CA ARG A 420 -13.79 -1.37 3.74
C ARG A 420 -14.26 -0.41 2.65
N MET A 421 -14.06 -0.73 1.36
CA MET A 421 -14.63 0.04 0.26
C MET A 421 -16.06 -0.44 0.00
N VAL A 422 -17.03 0.47 0.02
CA VAL A 422 -18.46 0.19 -0.19
C VAL A 422 -19.06 1.10 -1.25
N LEU A 423 -20.11 0.64 -1.92
CA LEU A 423 -20.91 1.49 -2.82
C LEU A 423 -21.46 2.70 -2.07
N ASP A 424 -21.18 3.89 -2.59
CA ASP A 424 -21.50 5.19 -2.02
C ASP A 424 -22.10 6.11 -3.09
N VAL A 425 -23.10 6.91 -2.73
CA VAL A 425 -23.58 8.01 -3.57
C VAL A 425 -22.76 9.26 -3.28
N VAL A 426 -22.15 9.89 -4.29
CA VAL A 426 -21.26 11.05 -4.12
C VAL A 426 -21.88 12.13 -3.20
N GLY A 427 -21.19 12.41 -2.08
CA GLY A 427 -21.61 13.39 -1.06
C GLY A 427 -22.92 13.04 -0.34
N GLY A 428 -23.42 11.82 -0.52
CA GLY A 428 -24.78 11.42 -0.17
C GLY A 428 -25.84 12.32 -0.80
N SER A 429 -25.66 12.73 -2.06
CA SER A 429 -26.64 13.53 -2.81
C SER A 429 -27.99 12.81 -2.91
N ALA A 430 -29.08 13.58 -3.01
CA ALA A 430 -30.43 13.05 -3.24
C ALA A 430 -30.93 13.28 -4.68
N SER A 431 -30.11 13.87 -5.57
CA SER A 431 -30.49 14.17 -6.95
C SER A 431 -30.50 12.93 -7.85
N ASN A 432 -31.38 12.94 -8.85
CA ASN A 432 -31.30 12.06 -10.02
C ASN A 432 -29.98 12.30 -10.77
N GLY A 433 -29.34 11.25 -11.28
CA GLY A 433 -28.06 11.34 -11.98
C GLY A 433 -26.87 11.65 -11.06
N ALA A 434 -27.05 11.63 -9.73
CA ALA A 434 -25.92 11.69 -8.83
C ALA A 434 -25.10 10.40 -8.93
N ASN A 435 -23.78 10.56 -8.99
CA ASN A 435 -22.87 9.46 -9.31
C ASN A 435 -22.76 8.43 -8.18
N VAL A 436 -22.56 7.16 -8.56
CA VAL A 436 -22.21 6.08 -7.62
C VAL A 436 -20.72 5.74 -7.76
N GLN A 437 -20.05 5.71 -6.62
CA GLN A 437 -18.62 5.46 -6.47
C GLN A 437 -18.41 4.33 -5.45
N ILE A 438 -17.17 3.87 -5.29
CA ILE A 438 -16.77 3.22 -4.04
C ILE A 438 -16.12 4.24 -3.10
N TYR A 439 -16.39 4.13 -1.80
CA TYR A 439 -15.84 5.00 -0.77
C TYR A 439 -15.60 4.20 0.52
N GLN A 440 -14.68 4.64 1.37
CA GLN A 440 -14.40 4.00 2.65
C GLN A 440 -15.65 4.01 3.55
N SER A 441 -15.96 2.89 4.21
CA SER A 441 -17.13 2.80 5.10
C SER A 441 -17.10 3.89 6.18
N ASN A 442 -18.21 4.63 6.26
CA ASN A 442 -18.47 5.75 7.15
C ASN A 442 -19.84 5.66 7.83
N THR A 443 -20.47 4.46 7.76
CA THR A 443 -21.79 4.09 8.30
C THR A 443 -23.00 4.95 7.89
N THR A 444 -22.83 5.97 7.06
CA THR A 444 -23.97 6.83 6.66
C THR A 444 -24.96 6.10 5.75
N ALA A 445 -26.22 6.53 5.79
CA ALA A 445 -27.27 6.00 4.91
C ALA A 445 -27.00 6.18 3.40
N ALA A 446 -25.99 6.96 3.01
CA ALA A 446 -25.54 7.08 1.60
C ALA A 446 -24.80 5.82 1.10
N GLN A 447 -24.29 4.99 2.02
CA GLN A 447 -23.60 3.73 1.75
C GLN A 447 -24.46 2.50 2.02
N ARG A 448 -25.75 2.71 2.30
CA ARG A 448 -26.71 1.68 2.69
C ARG A 448 -27.73 1.51 1.58
N TRP A 449 -27.95 0.28 1.15
CA TRP A 449 -28.71 -0.07 -0.04
C TRP A 449 -29.76 -1.13 0.29
N ARG A 450 -31.01 -0.83 0.01
CA ARG A 450 -32.15 -1.75 0.13
C ARG A 450 -32.27 -2.57 -1.14
N VAL A 451 -32.23 -3.88 -1.00
CA VAL A 451 -32.48 -4.86 -2.07
C VAL A 451 -33.94 -5.30 -1.99
N SER A 452 -34.60 -5.36 -3.13
CA SER A 452 -35.94 -5.93 -3.30
C SER A 452 -36.06 -6.61 -4.67
N HIS A 453 -36.67 -7.79 -4.73
CA HIS A 453 -36.96 -8.48 -5.99
C HIS A 453 -38.29 -8.07 -6.62
N ASP A 454 -38.39 -8.16 -7.95
CA ASP A 454 -39.67 -8.23 -8.67
C ASP A 454 -40.15 -9.69 -8.87
N ASP A 455 -41.19 -9.89 -9.67
CA ASP A 455 -41.77 -11.23 -9.93
C ASP A 455 -40.81 -12.13 -10.74
N ASP A 456 -40.10 -11.56 -11.73
CA ASP A 456 -39.13 -12.28 -12.56
C ASP A 456 -37.84 -12.65 -11.80
N GLY A 457 -37.55 -11.96 -10.69
CA GLY A 457 -36.37 -12.21 -9.84
C GLY A 457 -35.24 -11.19 -9.99
N TYR A 458 -35.50 -10.03 -10.59
CA TYR A 458 -34.50 -8.96 -10.67
C TYR A 458 -34.38 -8.18 -9.37
N LEU A 459 -33.13 -7.92 -8.98
CA LEU A 459 -32.80 -7.01 -7.90
C LEU A 459 -33.03 -5.56 -8.34
N THR A 460 -33.87 -4.84 -7.61
CA THR A 460 -33.82 -3.38 -7.54
C THR A 460 -33.00 -2.98 -6.32
N ILE A 461 -31.90 -2.25 -6.53
CA ILE A 461 -30.94 -1.88 -5.47
C ILE A 461 -31.10 -0.38 -5.17
N THR A 462 -31.77 -0.04 -4.06
CA THR A 462 -32.23 1.33 -3.76
C THR A 462 -31.44 1.97 -2.62
N ASN A 463 -30.86 3.15 -2.84
CA ASN A 463 -30.12 3.87 -1.81
C ASN A 463 -31.04 4.34 -0.66
N VAL A 464 -30.69 3.99 0.58
CA VAL A 464 -31.54 4.22 1.77
C VAL A 464 -31.66 5.70 2.12
N LYS A 465 -30.66 6.54 1.82
CA LYS A 465 -30.72 7.99 2.07
C LYS A 465 -31.61 8.74 1.07
N SER A 466 -31.60 8.34 -0.20
CA SER A 466 -32.20 9.13 -1.30
C SER A 466 -33.49 8.56 -1.88
N GLY A 467 -33.80 7.30 -1.58
CA GLY A 467 -34.93 6.55 -2.14
C GLY A 467 -34.81 6.29 -3.65
N LYS A 468 -33.59 6.16 -4.17
CA LYS A 468 -33.31 6.05 -5.62
C LYS A 468 -32.58 4.77 -5.98
N ALA A 469 -32.95 4.17 -7.10
CA ALA A 469 -32.39 2.92 -7.57
C ALA A 469 -31.00 3.13 -8.21
N LEU A 470 -30.15 2.11 -8.11
CA LEU A 470 -28.89 1.96 -8.83
C LEU A 470 -29.18 1.79 -10.32
N ASP A 471 -28.74 2.75 -11.12
CA ASP A 471 -29.25 3.03 -12.45
C ASP A 471 -28.10 3.10 -13.47
N VAL A 472 -28.20 2.34 -14.55
CA VAL A 472 -27.31 2.45 -15.71
C VAL A 472 -27.68 3.69 -16.50
N SER A 473 -26.78 4.68 -16.59
CA SER A 473 -27.12 5.98 -17.14
C SER A 473 -27.66 5.88 -18.58
N ALA A 474 -28.86 6.44 -18.79
CA ALA A 474 -29.66 6.37 -20.02
C ALA A 474 -29.99 4.95 -20.54
N GLY A 475 -29.79 3.90 -19.73
CA GLY A 475 -29.96 2.50 -20.15
C GLY A 475 -28.96 2.04 -21.22
N SER A 476 -27.84 2.75 -21.37
CA SER A 476 -26.83 2.49 -22.41
C SER A 476 -26.11 1.16 -22.23
N THR A 477 -25.94 0.42 -23.32
CA THR A 477 -25.17 -0.84 -23.35
C THR A 477 -23.67 -0.64 -23.61
N SER A 478 -23.18 0.60 -23.75
CA SER A 478 -21.75 0.85 -24.02
C SER A 478 -20.86 0.56 -22.81
N LEU A 479 -19.64 0.08 -23.06
CA LEU A 479 -18.63 -0.14 -22.02
C LEU A 479 -18.17 1.19 -21.41
N GLY A 480 -18.00 1.23 -20.09
CA GLY A 480 -17.72 2.45 -19.34
C GLY A 480 -18.95 3.34 -19.12
N THR A 481 -20.16 2.88 -19.45
CA THR A 481 -21.39 3.62 -19.12
C THR A 481 -21.46 3.84 -17.61
N ASN A 482 -21.70 5.09 -17.22
CA ASN A 482 -21.69 5.48 -15.82
C ASN A 482 -22.86 4.86 -15.04
N VAL A 483 -22.60 4.41 -13.80
CA VAL A 483 -23.67 3.97 -12.88
C VAL A 483 -23.96 5.08 -11.88
N GLN A 484 -25.24 5.42 -11.77
CA GLN A 484 -25.75 6.56 -11.03
C GLN A 484 -26.88 6.12 -10.10
N GLN A 485 -27.45 7.03 -9.31
CA GLN A 485 -28.78 6.83 -8.73
C GLN A 485 -29.85 7.58 -9.55
N TYR A 486 -31.03 7.00 -9.69
CA TYR A 486 -32.16 7.67 -10.35
C TYR A 486 -33.51 7.31 -9.69
N ALA A 487 -34.53 8.14 -9.88
CA ALA A 487 -35.88 7.83 -9.43
C ALA A 487 -36.40 6.54 -10.09
N ALA A 488 -37.26 5.79 -9.41
CA ALA A 488 -37.82 4.55 -9.93
C ALA A 488 -38.55 4.80 -11.28
N CYS A 489 -38.19 4.04 -12.31
CA CYS A 489 -38.70 4.22 -13.67
C CYS A 489 -39.88 3.31 -14.05
N GLY A 490 -40.32 2.44 -13.15
CA GLY A 490 -41.33 1.41 -13.43
C GLY A 490 -40.74 0.16 -14.11
N ASP A 491 -41.50 -0.92 -14.05
CA ASP A 491 -40.97 -2.30 -14.18
C ASP A 491 -40.48 -2.66 -15.59
N ALA A 492 -40.85 -1.87 -16.59
CA ALA A 492 -40.38 -1.98 -17.98
C ALA A 492 -38.96 -1.40 -18.21
N ASN A 493 -38.36 -0.71 -17.23
CA ASN A 493 -37.01 -0.16 -17.38
C ASN A 493 -35.92 -1.08 -16.80
N TYR A 494 -35.26 -1.84 -17.68
CA TYR A 494 -34.14 -2.71 -17.34
C TYR A 494 -32.86 -1.98 -16.85
N ALA A 495 -32.77 -0.66 -16.96
CA ALA A 495 -31.60 0.11 -16.49
C ALA A 495 -31.43 0.09 -14.95
N GLN A 496 -32.48 -0.25 -14.21
CA GLN A 496 -32.50 -0.29 -12.74
C GLN A 496 -32.57 -1.73 -12.18
N LYS A 497 -32.59 -2.73 -13.07
CA LYS A 497 -32.71 -4.16 -12.75
C LYS A 497 -31.36 -4.86 -12.84
N TRP A 498 -31.02 -5.64 -11.82
CA TRP A 498 -29.74 -6.35 -11.67
C TRP A 498 -29.94 -7.81 -11.30
N ILE A 499 -28.95 -8.66 -11.56
CA ILE A 499 -28.92 -10.08 -11.16
C ILE A 499 -27.63 -10.33 -10.38
N ALA A 500 -27.73 -10.86 -9.15
CA ALA A 500 -26.56 -11.29 -8.39
C ALA A 500 -26.19 -12.74 -8.74
N VAL A 501 -25.16 -12.92 -9.57
CA VAL A 501 -24.64 -14.25 -9.93
C VAL A 501 -23.48 -14.59 -8.97
N PRO A 502 -23.49 -15.74 -8.27
CA PRO A 502 -22.47 -16.07 -7.27
C PRO A 502 -21.14 -16.43 -7.92
N ASN A 503 -20.03 -15.98 -7.33
CA ASN A 503 -18.66 -16.30 -7.78
C ASN A 503 -18.08 -17.55 -7.11
N GLY A 504 -18.78 -18.14 -6.13
CA GLY A 504 -18.36 -19.34 -5.38
C GLY A 504 -17.42 -19.08 -4.19
N ASP A 505 -17.00 -17.83 -3.98
CA ASP A 505 -16.13 -17.37 -2.89
C ASP A 505 -16.87 -16.55 -1.80
N GLY A 506 -18.20 -16.51 -1.86
CA GLY A 506 -19.05 -15.66 -1.03
C GLY A 506 -19.39 -14.30 -1.65
N SER A 507 -18.63 -13.86 -2.66
CA SER A 507 -18.96 -12.66 -3.44
C SER A 507 -19.92 -12.97 -4.59
N VAL A 508 -20.58 -11.92 -5.09
CA VAL A 508 -21.44 -11.94 -6.28
C VAL A 508 -20.92 -10.99 -7.35
N ARG A 509 -21.26 -11.29 -8.61
CA ARG A 509 -21.14 -10.40 -9.76
C ARG A 509 -22.53 -9.88 -10.12
N LEU A 510 -22.68 -8.56 -10.16
CA LEU A 510 -23.95 -7.89 -10.44
C LEU A 510 -24.12 -7.65 -11.94
N LEU A 511 -24.75 -8.60 -12.63
CA LEU A 511 -25.10 -8.47 -14.05
C LEU A 511 -26.25 -7.46 -14.20
N SER A 512 -26.22 -6.61 -15.23
CA SER A 512 -27.29 -5.65 -15.50
C SER A 512 -28.28 -6.19 -16.53
N ALA A 513 -29.57 -6.01 -16.29
CA ALA A 513 -30.62 -6.51 -17.18
C ALA A 513 -30.69 -5.80 -18.55
N VAL A 514 -29.92 -4.72 -18.75
CA VAL A 514 -29.83 -3.99 -20.04
C VAL A 514 -29.18 -4.82 -21.15
N TRP A 515 -28.22 -5.69 -20.81
CA TRP A 515 -27.52 -6.55 -21.78
C TRP A 515 -26.71 -7.66 -21.09
N GLN A 516 -26.78 -8.89 -21.61
CA GLN A 516 -26.23 -10.08 -20.92
C GLN A 516 -24.71 -10.14 -20.77
N LEU A 517 -23.97 -9.28 -21.48
CA LEU A 517 -22.51 -9.18 -21.40
C LEU A 517 -22.06 -7.94 -20.59
N ARG A 518 -22.89 -7.48 -19.65
CA ARG A 518 -22.67 -6.26 -18.86
C ARG A 518 -22.84 -6.47 -17.36
N THR A 519 -21.80 -6.13 -16.62
CA THR A 519 -21.76 -6.20 -15.15
C THR A 519 -21.40 -4.85 -14.55
N LEU A 520 -21.80 -4.65 -13.29
CA LEU A 520 -21.23 -3.66 -12.40
C LEU A 520 -19.71 -3.90 -12.27
N ASP A 521 -18.94 -2.82 -12.32
CA ASP A 521 -17.47 -2.83 -12.39
C ASP A 521 -16.90 -1.59 -11.67
N VAL A 522 -15.92 -1.79 -10.79
CA VAL A 522 -15.13 -0.70 -10.18
C VAL A 522 -14.09 -0.22 -11.20
N ALA A 523 -14.18 1.03 -11.62
CA ALA A 523 -13.40 1.54 -12.75
C ALA A 523 -11.88 1.32 -12.58
N GLY A 524 -11.31 0.50 -13.48
CA GLY A 524 -9.88 0.14 -13.45
C GLY A 524 -9.44 -0.72 -12.26
N GLY A 525 -10.39 -1.31 -11.50
CA GLY A 525 -10.13 -2.11 -10.31
C GLY A 525 -9.51 -1.34 -9.13
N SER A 526 -9.58 -0.01 -9.14
CA SER A 526 -8.86 0.83 -8.17
C SER A 526 -9.60 0.94 -6.84
N LEU A 527 -9.14 0.25 -5.79
CA LEU A 527 -9.73 0.25 -4.44
C LEU A 527 -9.45 1.55 -3.64
N ASN A 528 -9.46 2.70 -4.32
CA ASN A 528 -9.41 4.01 -3.70
C ASN A 528 -10.83 4.53 -3.44
N SER A 529 -10.98 5.36 -2.41
CA SER A 529 -12.21 6.13 -2.25
C SER A 529 -12.36 7.14 -3.38
N GLN A 530 -13.59 7.29 -3.88
CA GLN A 530 -13.98 8.07 -5.06
C GLN A 530 -13.65 7.43 -6.42
N THR A 531 -13.24 6.15 -6.47
CA THR A 531 -13.23 5.41 -7.74
C THR A 531 -14.65 5.21 -8.25
N ASN A 532 -14.87 5.48 -9.54
CA ASN A 532 -16.17 5.39 -10.18
C ASN A 532 -16.71 3.96 -10.25
N VAL A 533 -18.03 3.79 -10.20
CA VAL A 533 -18.69 2.53 -10.54
C VAL A 533 -19.33 2.67 -11.93
N GLN A 534 -19.07 1.69 -12.78
CA GLN A 534 -19.42 1.71 -14.20
C GLN A 534 -20.00 0.36 -14.66
N LEU A 535 -20.54 0.37 -15.88
CA LEU A 535 -20.94 -0.84 -16.59
C LEU A 535 -19.79 -1.32 -17.49
N TYR A 536 -19.36 -2.58 -17.34
CA TYR A 536 -18.24 -3.12 -18.11
C TYR A 536 -18.47 -4.57 -18.59
N ALA A 537 -17.56 -5.04 -19.45
CA ALA A 537 -17.58 -6.39 -19.99
C ALA A 537 -17.22 -7.40 -18.89
N SER A 538 -18.01 -8.47 -18.79
CA SER A 538 -17.83 -9.52 -17.80
C SER A 538 -16.48 -10.22 -17.99
N ASN A 539 -15.56 -10.04 -17.03
CA ASN A 539 -14.18 -10.52 -17.10
C ASN A 539 -13.74 -11.29 -15.83
N GLY A 540 -14.57 -11.32 -14.77
CA GLY A 540 -14.35 -12.14 -13.57
C GLY A 540 -13.27 -11.63 -12.61
N THR A 541 -12.67 -10.47 -12.89
CA THR A 541 -11.66 -9.84 -12.01
C THR A 541 -12.28 -9.35 -10.70
N ALA A 542 -11.43 -9.03 -9.71
CA ALA A 542 -11.86 -8.48 -8.42
C ALA A 542 -12.60 -7.13 -8.52
N ALA A 543 -12.50 -6.41 -9.65
CA ALA A 543 -13.29 -5.20 -9.92
C ALA A 543 -14.80 -5.46 -10.07
N GLN A 544 -15.18 -6.73 -10.28
CA GLN A 544 -16.56 -7.18 -10.56
C GLN A 544 -17.09 -8.11 -9.46
N ARG A 545 -16.46 -8.10 -8.28
CA ARG A 545 -16.81 -8.89 -7.10
C ARG A 545 -17.27 -7.97 -5.97
N PHE A 546 -18.48 -8.22 -5.49
CA PHE A 546 -19.14 -7.44 -4.46
C PHE A 546 -19.73 -8.38 -3.40
N THR A 547 -19.65 -8.02 -2.12
CA THR A 547 -20.23 -8.81 -1.03
C THR A 547 -21.32 -8.00 -0.31
N PHE A 548 -22.48 -8.64 -0.08
CA PHE A 548 -23.66 -8.01 0.50
C PHE A 548 -23.66 -8.21 2.03
N ILE A 549 -23.08 -7.25 2.75
CA ILE A 549 -23.00 -7.27 4.21
C ILE A 549 -24.31 -6.73 4.80
N ALA A 550 -25.01 -7.54 5.59
CA ALA A 550 -26.31 -7.17 6.16
C ALA A 550 -26.20 -5.90 7.01
N ALA A 551 -27.01 -4.89 6.66
CA ALA A 551 -27.05 -3.60 7.37
C ALA A 551 -27.51 -3.75 8.83
N ASN A 552 -28.44 -4.69 9.03
CA ASN A 552 -28.97 -5.10 10.32
C ASN A 552 -28.66 -6.61 10.43
N PRO A 553 -27.53 -7.00 11.04
CA PRO A 553 -27.15 -8.41 11.16
C PRO A 553 -28.14 -9.18 12.04
N ALA A 554 -28.11 -10.51 11.98
CA ALA A 554 -28.86 -11.35 12.91
C ALA A 554 -28.43 -11.06 14.36
N SER A 555 -29.35 -11.18 15.31
CA SER A 555 -29.05 -11.00 16.73
C SER A 555 -28.00 -12.00 17.20
N VAL A 556 -26.91 -11.50 17.75
CA VAL A 556 -25.90 -12.33 18.41
C VAL A 556 -26.47 -12.84 19.73
N ASP A 557 -26.51 -14.16 19.91
CA ASP A 557 -27.02 -14.78 21.14
C ASP A 557 -26.12 -14.46 22.35
N PRO A 558 -26.70 -14.34 23.56
CA PRO A 558 -25.95 -14.16 24.80
C PRO A 558 -25.14 -15.42 25.15
N CYS A 559 -24.01 -15.23 25.83
CA CYS A 559 -23.12 -16.26 26.32
C CYS A 559 -23.21 -16.43 27.85
N ASP A 560 -22.80 -17.59 28.36
CA ASP A 560 -22.67 -17.85 29.80
C ASP A 560 -21.52 -17.06 30.46
N ASP A 561 -21.59 -16.95 31.79
CA ASP A 561 -20.53 -16.34 32.63
C ASP A 561 -19.33 -17.30 32.85
N ILE A 562 -18.65 -17.60 31.73
CA ILE A 562 -17.45 -18.44 31.62
C ILE A 562 -16.13 -17.74 31.99
N LEU A 563 -16.10 -16.41 32.17
CA LEU A 563 -14.90 -15.64 32.55
C LEU A 563 -14.93 -15.05 33.97
N LYS A 564 -16.01 -15.21 34.76
CA LYS A 564 -16.14 -14.73 36.15
C LYS A 564 -14.91 -14.91 37.05
N ASP A 565 -14.19 -16.01 36.89
CA ASP A 565 -13.04 -16.39 37.71
C ASP A 565 -11.73 -15.71 37.26
N LYS A 566 -11.80 -14.78 36.28
CA LYS A 566 -10.66 -14.00 35.78
C LYS A 566 -10.64 -12.59 36.36
N GLY A 567 -9.51 -12.26 36.99
CA GLY A 567 -9.15 -10.91 37.39
C GLY A 567 -8.70 -10.04 36.21
N TRP A 568 -7.59 -9.32 36.41
CA TRP A 568 -6.97 -8.53 35.36
C TRP A 568 -6.03 -9.42 34.53
N CYS A 569 -6.21 -9.43 33.21
CA CYS A 569 -5.49 -10.29 32.28
C CYS A 569 -4.74 -9.49 31.21
N VAL A 570 -3.57 -10.00 30.82
CA VAL A 570 -2.99 -9.76 29.50
C VAL A 570 -3.74 -10.64 28.51
N ILE A 571 -4.29 -10.04 27.46
CA ILE A 571 -5.01 -10.76 26.39
C ILE A 571 -4.09 -10.84 25.17
N SER A 572 -3.71 -12.06 24.78
CA SER A 572 -2.81 -12.30 23.64
C SER A 572 -3.52 -13.07 22.52
N PRO A 573 -3.13 -12.89 21.24
CA PRO A 573 -3.55 -13.78 20.17
C PRO A 573 -3.07 -15.21 20.48
N SER A 574 -3.93 -16.23 20.31
CA SER A 574 -3.60 -17.62 20.69
C SER A 574 -2.37 -18.17 19.96
N SER A 575 -2.12 -17.70 18.73
CA SER A 575 -0.95 -18.02 17.93
C SER A 575 0.33 -17.27 18.31
N ASN A 576 0.28 -16.24 19.16
CA ASN A 576 1.48 -15.49 19.60
C ASN A 576 1.31 -14.80 20.97
N ALA A 577 1.74 -15.47 22.04
CA ALA A 577 1.77 -14.92 23.41
C ALA A 577 2.88 -13.89 23.70
N SER A 578 3.73 -13.52 22.72
CA SER A 578 4.75 -12.47 22.89
C SER A 578 4.22 -11.05 22.63
N VAL A 579 2.99 -10.94 22.12
CA VAL A 579 2.25 -9.69 21.95
C VAL A 579 0.92 -9.74 22.68
N ALA A 580 0.43 -8.59 23.11
CA ALA A 580 -0.82 -8.42 23.84
C ALA A 580 -1.69 -7.34 23.18
N PHE A 581 -2.99 -7.35 23.46
CA PHE A 581 -3.84 -6.17 23.29
C PHE A 581 -3.20 -4.99 24.02
N ASP A 582 -3.11 -3.84 23.36
CA ASP A 582 -2.41 -2.66 23.83
C ASP A 582 -3.19 -1.40 23.40
N VAL A 583 -3.50 -0.53 24.35
CA VAL A 583 -4.03 0.80 24.04
C VAL A 583 -2.87 1.67 23.55
N ALA A 584 -2.87 2.00 22.26
CA ALA A 584 -1.73 2.61 21.58
C ALA A 584 -1.21 3.86 22.31
N GLY A 585 0.05 3.81 22.72
CA GLY A 585 0.74 4.89 23.44
C GLY A 585 0.19 5.20 24.84
N GLY A 586 -0.63 4.30 25.43
CA GLY A 586 -1.27 4.53 26.73
C GLY A 586 -2.30 5.67 26.70
N SER A 587 -2.99 5.86 25.56
CA SER A 587 -4.02 6.88 25.41
C SER A 587 -5.08 6.81 26.52
N LEU A 588 -5.48 7.96 27.06
CA LEU A 588 -6.59 8.07 28.02
C LEU A 588 -7.88 8.61 27.36
N LYS A 589 -7.89 8.74 26.03
CA LYS A 589 -8.98 9.35 25.25
C LYS A 589 -9.83 8.32 24.52
N ASN A 590 -11.10 8.67 24.29
CA ASN A 590 -11.97 8.00 23.32
C ASN A 590 -11.34 8.03 21.92
N GLY A 591 -11.50 6.95 21.16
CA GLY A 591 -10.81 6.77 19.88
C GLY A 591 -9.31 6.46 20.02
N GLY A 592 -8.85 6.07 21.22
CA GLY A 592 -7.52 5.46 21.38
C GLY A 592 -7.51 4.12 20.66
N ASN A 593 -6.63 3.95 19.68
CA ASN A 593 -6.52 2.71 18.91
C ASN A 593 -6.14 1.52 19.81
N VAL A 594 -6.70 0.36 19.54
CA VAL A 594 -6.31 -0.90 20.19
C VAL A 594 -5.56 -1.75 19.18
N GLN A 595 -4.34 -2.15 19.56
CA GLN A 595 -3.36 -2.80 18.71
C GLN A 595 -2.83 -4.06 19.38
N THR A 596 -2.07 -4.87 18.66
CA THR A 596 -1.17 -5.86 19.26
C THR A 596 0.22 -5.25 19.39
N TYR A 597 0.80 -5.31 20.59
CA TYR A 597 2.13 -4.78 20.88
C TYR A 597 2.91 -5.74 21.78
N SER A 598 4.25 -5.70 21.72
CA SER A 598 5.11 -6.56 22.55
C SER A 598 4.79 -6.44 24.03
N CYS A 599 4.70 -7.57 24.72
CA CYS A 599 4.35 -7.64 26.14
C CYS A 599 5.33 -6.79 26.98
N ASN A 600 4.81 -5.75 27.65
CA ASN A 600 5.60 -4.72 28.33
C ASN A 600 5.18 -4.47 29.80
N GLY A 601 4.15 -5.17 30.29
CA GLY A 601 3.68 -5.11 31.68
C GLY A 601 3.00 -3.80 32.08
N THR A 602 2.69 -2.90 31.12
CA THR A 602 2.02 -1.63 31.40
C THR A 602 0.49 -1.80 31.49
N LEU A 603 -0.16 -0.85 32.18
CA LEU A 603 -1.62 -0.78 32.29
C LEU A 603 -2.34 -0.60 30.93
N SER A 604 -1.61 -0.21 29.88
CA SER A 604 -2.11 -0.18 28.49
C SER A 604 -2.42 -1.57 27.95
N GLN A 605 -1.83 -2.63 28.51
CA GLN A 605 -1.96 -4.02 28.07
C GLN A 605 -2.79 -4.91 29.00
N LEU A 606 -3.27 -4.32 30.09
CA LEU A 606 -3.99 -5.02 31.14
C LEU A 606 -5.49 -4.78 31.00
N PHE A 607 -6.25 -5.84 30.79
CA PHE A 607 -7.69 -5.80 30.51
C PHE A 607 -8.49 -6.70 31.45
N LYS A 608 -9.75 -6.36 31.68
CA LYS A 608 -10.70 -7.19 32.43
C LYS A 608 -11.96 -7.44 31.61
N ALA A 609 -12.40 -8.69 31.57
CA ALA A 609 -13.73 -9.04 31.09
C ALA A 609 -14.74 -8.82 32.22
N GLU A 610 -15.80 -8.05 31.96
CA GLU A 610 -16.84 -7.76 32.92
C GLU A 610 -18.20 -8.13 32.35
N TYR A 611 -18.87 -9.11 32.96
CA TYR A 611 -20.15 -9.62 32.50
C TYR A 611 -21.30 -8.61 32.74
N ARG A 612 -22.24 -8.56 31.79
CA ARG A 612 -23.43 -7.70 31.72
C ARG A 612 -24.52 -8.41 30.92
N ASP A 613 -25.59 -8.85 31.60
CA ASP A 613 -26.85 -9.28 30.98
C ASP A 613 -26.72 -10.22 29.75
N GLY A 614 -25.79 -11.19 29.82
CA GLY A 614 -25.53 -12.16 28.75
C GLY A 614 -24.34 -11.85 27.83
N TYR A 615 -23.60 -10.77 28.08
CA TYR A 615 -22.47 -10.33 27.26
C TYR A 615 -21.31 -9.82 28.15
N TYR A 616 -20.15 -9.58 27.56
CA TYR A 616 -19.00 -9.00 28.24
C TYR A 616 -18.63 -7.62 27.71
N VAL A 617 -18.17 -6.79 28.63
CA VAL A 617 -17.46 -5.54 28.38
C VAL A 617 -15.97 -5.79 28.66
N LEU A 618 -15.07 -5.42 27.74
CA LEU A 618 -13.62 -5.57 27.92
C LEU A 618 -12.99 -4.23 28.30
N ARG A 619 -12.69 -4.03 29.59
CA ARG A 619 -12.16 -2.76 30.14
C ARG A 619 -10.64 -2.75 30.20
N ASN A 620 -10.00 -1.65 29.82
CA ASN A 620 -8.56 -1.39 30.01
C ASN A 620 -8.25 -0.78 31.40
N ALA A 621 -7.16 -1.22 32.04
CA ALA A 621 -6.73 -0.78 33.36
C ALA A 621 -6.17 0.65 33.42
N GLY A 622 -5.49 1.13 32.38
CA GLY A 622 -4.85 2.44 32.37
C GLY A 622 -5.84 3.60 32.14
N SER A 623 -6.75 3.40 31.20
CA SER A 623 -7.74 4.41 30.79
C SER A 623 -9.09 4.29 31.51
N GLY A 624 -9.44 3.11 32.03
CA GLY A 624 -10.76 2.78 32.57
C GLY A 624 -11.85 2.56 31.51
N LYS A 625 -11.49 2.75 30.23
CA LYS A 625 -12.36 2.68 29.05
C LYS A 625 -12.49 1.25 28.53
N VAL A 626 -13.46 1.03 27.65
CA VAL A 626 -13.87 -0.29 27.19
C VAL A 626 -13.62 -0.46 25.70
N LEU A 627 -13.44 -1.69 25.22
CA LEU A 627 -13.33 -1.98 23.79
C LEU A 627 -14.63 -1.62 23.07
N ASP A 628 -14.49 -0.96 21.92
CA ASP A 628 -15.55 -0.35 21.14
C ASP A 628 -15.29 -0.68 19.66
N VAL A 629 -16.23 -1.34 18.99
CA VAL A 629 -16.20 -1.51 17.53
C VAL A 629 -16.62 -0.18 16.90
N ALA A 630 -15.70 0.49 16.20
CA ALA A 630 -15.83 1.90 15.88
C ALA A 630 -17.14 2.23 15.14
N ALA A 631 -17.96 3.08 15.77
CA ALA A 631 -19.27 3.53 15.28
C ALA A 631 -20.30 2.40 15.02
N GLY A 632 -20.07 1.18 15.49
CA GLY A 632 -20.92 0.02 15.19
C GLY A 632 -20.93 -0.35 13.70
N ASP A 633 -19.83 -0.09 12.98
CA ASP A 633 -19.74 -0.43 11.56
C ASP A 633 -19.75 -1.95 11.33
N VAL A 634 -20.71 -2.42 10.54
CA VAL A 634 -20.93 -3.83 10.19
C VAL A 634 -19.96 -4.34 9.12
N VAL A 635 -19.19 -3.45 8.48
CA VAL A 635 -18.24 -3.84 7.43
C VAL A 635 -16.96 -4.45 8.05
N PRO A 636 -16.52 -5.64 7.60
CA PRO A 636 -15.29 -6.27 8.09
C PRO A 636 -14.03 -5.41 7.95
N GLY A 637 -13.07 -5.61 8.84
CA GLY A 637 -11.88 -4.77 9.00
C GLY A 637 -12.11 -3.49 9.80
N THR A 638 -13.32 -3.28 10.36
CA THR A 638 -13.65 -2.11 11.17
C THR A 638 -12.74 -2.01 12.41
N ASN A 639 -12.22 -0.82 12.69
CA ASN A 639 -11.22 -0.64 13.74
C ASN A 639 -11.82 -0.87 15.14
N VAL A 640 -11.09 -1.56 16.02
CA VAL A 640 -11.43 -1.65 17.44
C VAL A 640 -10.62 -0.60 18.20
N GLN A 641 -11.32 0.21 18.96
CA GLN A 641 -10.80 1.33 19.72
C GLN A 641 -11.20 1.20 21.19
N GLN A 642 -10.72 2.09 22.05
CA GLN A 642 -11.32 2.29 23.37
C GLN A 642 -12.32 3.46 23.35
N TRP A 643 -13.38 3.33 24.15
CA TRP A 643 -14.34 4.40 24.40
C TRP A 643 -14.87 4.38 25.83
N ASP A 644 -15.50 5.46 26.28
CA ASP A 644 -16.26 5.47 27.54
C ASP A 644 -17.43 4.46 27.46
N GLU A 645 -17.68 3.75 28.56
CA GLU A 645 -18.71 2.70 28.67
C GLU A 645 -20.11 3.29 28.46
N SER A 646 -20.90 2.63 27.63
CA SER A 646 -22.21 3.08 27.17
C SER A 646 -23.15 1.88 26.99
N PRO A 647 -24.48 2.07 26.95
CA PRO A 647 -25.43 0.98 26.72
C PRO A 647 -25.49 0.53 25.25
N ASN A 648 -24.49 0.85 24.43
CA ASN A 648 -24.49 0.55 23.00
C ASN A 648 -23.95 -0.86 22.73
N ASP A 649 -24.63 -1.61 21.87
CA ASP A 649 -24.27 -2.99 21.53
C ASP A 649 -22.92 -3.13 20.82
N ASN A 650 -22.31 -2.04 20.33
CA ASN A 650 -20.96 -2.04 19.74
C ASN A 650 -19.84 -2.19 20.79
N GLN A 651 -20.15 -2.15 22.09
CA GLN A 651 -19.22 -2.38 23.22
C GLN A 651 -19.48 -3.70 23.97
N LEU A 652 -20.49 -4.46 23.55
CA LEU A 652 -20.88 -5.74 24.16
C LEU A 652 -20.43 -6.91 23.29
N PHE A 653 -19.86 -7.94 23.91
CA PHE A 653 -19.31 -9.10 23.22
C PHE A 653 -19.87 -10.41 23.80
N SER A 654 -20.46 -11.25 22.95
CA SER A 654 -20.74 -12.65 23.28
C SER A 654 -19.44 -13.45 23.14
N VAL A 655 -19.19 -14.41 24.05
CA VAL A 655 -17.89 -15.09 24.17
C VAL A 655 -18.04 -16.59 24.05
N VAL A 656 -17.27 -17.18 23.14
CA VAL A 656 -17.21 -18.62 22.89
C VAL A 656 -15.86 -19.14 23.37
N ALA A 657 -15.87 -20.19 24.19
CA ALA A 657 -14.68 -20.97 24.52
C ALA A 657 -14.40 -21.99 23.41
N ASN A 658 -13.18 -22.03 22.90
CA ASN A 658 -12.75 -22.92 21.82
C ASN A 658 -12.12 -24.21 22.40
N GLU A 659 -12.07 -25.29 21.60
CA GLU A 659 -11.53 -26.60 22.04
C GLU A 659 -10.04 -26.57 22.44
N ASP A 660 -9.28 -25.58 21.98
CA ASP A 660 -7.86 -25.37 22.31
C ASP A 660 -7.63 -24.59 23.62
N GLY A 661 -8.71 -24.16 24.31
CA GLY A 661 -8.64 -23.34 25.52
C GLY A 661 -8.47 -21.84 25.27
N SER A 662 -8.55 -21.40 24.01
CA SER A 662 -8.67 -19.98 23.66
C SER A 662 -10.13 -19.51 23.66
N TYR A 663 -10.33 -18.20 23.55
CA TYR A 663 -11.65 -17.55 23.54
C TYR A 663 -11.84 -16.71 22.27
N SER A 664 -13.06 -16.73 21.75
CA SER A 664 -13.52 -15.96 20.59
C SER A 664 -14.59 -14.96 21.01
N PHE A 665 -14.55 -13.73 20.51
CA PHE A 665 -15.44 -12.63 20.93
C PHE A 665 -16.25 -12.12 19.74
N ILE A 666 -17.58 -12.21 19.82
CA ILE A 666 -18.52 -11.78 18.77
C ILE A 666 -19.22 -10.50 19.25
N ASN A 667 -19.06 -9.40 18.52
CA ASN A 667 -19.66 -8.12 18.89
C ASN A 667 -21.19 -8.12 18.68
N LYS A 668 -21.95 -7.79 19.72
CA LYS A 668 -23.41 -7.86 19.71
C LYS A 668 -24.04 -6.94 18.65
N GLY A 669 -23.49 -5.75 18.46
CA GLY A 669 -24.05 -4.75 17.55
C GLY A 669 -23.77 -5.01 16.06
N THR A 670 -22.72 -5.77 15.73
CA THR A 670 -22.28 -5.96 14.33
C THR A 670 -22.25 -7.42 13.85
N GLY A 671 -22.30 -8.39 14.76
CA GLY A 671 -22.10 -9.81 14.44
C GLY A 671 -20.66 -10.20 14.08
N LEU A 672 -19.74 -9.23 14.02
CA LEU A 672 -18.34 -9.44 13.67
C LEU A 672 -17.52 -9.93 14.88
N MET A 673 -16.48 -10.73 14.62
CA MET A 673 -15.54 -11.20 15.62
C MET A 673 -14.44 -10.17 15.90
N LEU A 674 -13.95 -10.06 17.14
CA LEU A 674 -12.65 -9.43 17.39
C LEU A 674 -11.55 -10.24 16.67
N ALA A 675 -10.67 -9.55 15.97
CA ALA A 675 -9.67 -10.15 15.09
C ALA A 675 -8.40 -9.30 14.98
N VAL A 676 -7.24 -9.92 14.83
CA VAL A 676 -5.98 -9.20 14.58
C VAL A 676 -5.67 -9.16 13.09
N SER A 677 -5.54 -7.95 12.54
CA SER A 677 -5.10 -7.71 11.17
C SER A 677 -3.83 -6.85 11.17
N GLY A 678 -2.71 -7.43 10.73
CA GLY A 678 -1.39 -6.85 10.90
C GLY A 678 -1.06 -6.69 12.40
N SER A 679 -0.93 -5.44 12.85
CA SER A 679 -0.77 -5.08 14.26
C SER A 679 -2.00 -4.42 14.89
N ASN A 680 -3.14 -4.31 14.20
CA ASN A 680 -4.34 -3.67 14.74
C ASN A 680 -5.38 -4.70 15.18
N LEU A 681 -6.14 -4.36 16.22
CA LEU A 681 -7.38 -5.07 16.56
C LEU A 681 -8.52 -4.50 15.71
N VAL A 682 -9.24 -5.38 15.03
CA VAL A 682 -10.36 -5.06 14.13
C VAL A 682 -11.55 -5.97 14.42
N ALA A 683 -12.71 -5.62 13.89
CA ALA A 683 -13.89 -6.46 13.80
C ALA A 683 -13.94 -7.10 12.39
N ALA A 684 -14.04 -8.42 12.30
CA ALA A 684 -13.91 -9.18 11.05
C ALA A 684 -14.80 -10.44 11.02
N THR A 685 -14.86 -11.13 9.89
CA THR A 685 -15.66 -12.35 9.68
C THR A 685 -14.85 -13.60 10.02
N ALA A 686 -15.52 -14.66 10.48
CA ALA A 686 -14.89 -15.97 10.61
C ALA A 686 -14.50 -16.51 9.21
N GLY A 687 -13.21 -16.69 8.96
CA GLY A 687 -12.68 -17.13 7.66
C GLY A 687 -11.89 -16.06 6.90
N ASP A 688 -12.00 -14.78 7.30
CA ASP A 688 -11.02 -13.76 6.90
C ASP A 688 -9.61 -14.23 7.32
N SER A 689 -8.56 -13.83 6.58
CA SER A 689 -7.16 -14.22 6.87
C SER A 689 -6.57 -13.48 8.10
N VAL A 690 -7.20 -13.64 9.26
CA VAL A 690 -6.95 -12.92 10.53
C VAL A 690 -7.02 -13.86 11.73
N GLN A 691 -6.43 -13.45 12.86
CA GLN A 691 -6.45 -14.22 14.10
C GLN A 691 -7.64 -13.81 14.98
N THR A 692 -8.66 -14.66 15.11
CA THR A 692 -9.92 -14.39 15.85
C THR A 692 -10.00 -14.99 17.26
N SER A 693 -9.04 -15.86 17.65
CA SER A 693 -9.01 -16.47 18.99
C SER A 693 -7.85 -15.99 19.86
N PHE A 694 -8.10 -15.89 21.18
CA PHE A 694 -7.26 -15.21 22.16
C PHE A 694 -7.08 -16.01 23.45
N VAL A 695 -5.95 -15.84 24.12
CA VAL A 695 -5.63 -16.47 25.41
C VAL A 695 -5.50 -15.42 26.52
N PHE A 696 -5.95 -15.76 27.72
CA PHE A 696 -6.05 -14.85 28.87
C PHE A 696 -4.98 -15.22 29.92
N ALA A 697 -3.88 -14.45 29.94
CA ALA A 697 -2.84 -14.55 30.95
C ALA A 697 -3.16 -13.62 32.12
N GLU A 698 -3.81 -14.16 33.14
CA GLU A 698 -4.11 -13.45 34.39
C GLU A 698 -2.85 -12.96 35.09
N GLN A 699 -2.86 -11.69 35.53
CA GLN A 699 -1.72 -11.01 36.13
C GLN A 699 -1.93 -10.80 37.63
N GLU A 700 -1.02 -11.39 38.40
CA GLU A 700 -0.71 -10.88 39.73
C GLU A 700 0.40 -9.83 39.57
N ASP A 701 0.44 -8.85 40.48
CA ASP A 701 1.34 -7.69 40.45
C ASP A 701 1.03 -6.69 39.32
N LEU A 702 -0.18 -6.13 39.38
CA LEU A 702 -0.80 -5.21 38.41
C LEU A 702 0.04 -3.98 37.98
N LEU A 703 1.13 -3.65 38.68
CA LEU A 703 2.01 -2.51 38.44
C LEU A 703 3.47 -2.97 38.30
N SER A 704 4.15 -2.50 37.25
CA SER A 704 5.58 -2.72 37.04
C SER A 704 6.44 -1.94 38.06
N GLU A 705 7.61 -2.46 38.44
CA GLU A 705 8.58 -1.70 39.22
C GLU A 705 9.20 -0.56 38.39
N GLY A 706 9.55 0.56 39.04
CA GLY A 706 10.18 1.69 38.34
C GLY A 706 10.04 3.03 39.04
N LEU A 707 10.59 4.08 38.41
CA LEU A 707 10.45 5.46 38.87
C LEU A 707 9.18 6.10 38.29
N TYR A 708 8.34 6.65 39.19
CA TYR A 708 7.09 7.29 38.83
C TYR A 708 6.91 8.67 39.49
N GLU A 709 6.30 9.60 38.77
CA GLU A 709 5.46 10.63 39.38
C GLU A 709 4.07 10.03 39.61
N ILE A 710 3.46 10.31 40.76
CA ILE A 710 2.16 9.75 41.17
C ILE A 710 1.18 10.92 41.26
N TYR A 711 0.07 10.87 40.53
CA TYR A 711 -0.89 11.98 40.42
C TYR A 711 -2.34 11.51 40.61
N PRO A 712 -3.25 12.34 41.16
CA PRO A 712 -4.66 12.01 41.25
C PRO A 712 -5.31 11.84 39.86
N SER A 713 -6.15 10.83 39.69
CA SER A 713 -6.84 10.51 38.43
C SER A 713 -7.66 11.67 37.87
N ALA A 714 -8.16 12.56 38.74
CA ALA A 714 -8.95 13.73 38.36
C ALA A 714 -8.11 14.98 37.98
N ASN A 715 -6.82 15.05 38.34
CA ASN A 715 -5.98 16.20 37.99
C ASN A 715 -4.48 15.83 37.90
N SER A 716 -3.97 15.77 36.68
CA SER A 716 -2.58 15.40 36.37
C SER A 716 -1.55 16.53 36.45
N SER A 717 -1.96 17.73 36.89
CA SER A 717 -1.07 18.89 37.12
C SER A 717 -0.38 18.85 38.48
N TYR A 718 -0.94 18.09 39.43
CA TYR A 718 -0.44 17.95 40.80
C TYR A 718 0.01 16.51 41.06
N VAL A 719 1.11 16.35 41.80
CA VAL A 719 1.76 15.06 42.09
C VAL A 719 2.03 14.91 43.58
N LEU A 720 2.19 13.67 44.05
CA LEU A 720 2.67 13.38 45.42
C LEU A 720 4.09 13.94 45.60
N ASP A 721 4.23 14.83 46.57
CA ASP A 721 5.40 15.69 46.81
C ASP A 721 5.80 15.60 48.29
N VAL A 722 7.08 15.32 48.56
CA VAL A 722 7.64 15.36 49.92
C VAL A 722 7.85 16.83 50.32
N THR A 723 7.12 17.28 51.35
CA THR A 723 7.02 18.70 51.72
C THR A 723 8.40 19.33 51.92
N GLY A 724 8.71 20.35 51.10
CA GLY A 724 9.98 21.07 51.15
C GLY A 724 11.21 20.26 50.72
N ALA A 725 11.04 19.10 50.07
CA ALA A 725 12.08 18.13 49.76
C ALA A 725 12.90 17.67 50.99
N SER A 726 12.27 17.62 52.18
CA SER A 726 12.93 17.17 53.40
C SER A 726 13.43 15.72 53.27
N VAL A 727 14.54 15.44 53.95
CA VAL A 727 15.16 14.11 54.06
C VAL A 727 14.87 13.41 55.39
N ASP A 728 14.11 14.06 56.26
CA ASP A 728 13.86 13.61 57.62
C ASP A 728 12.77 12.52 57.66
N SER A 729 12.95 11.51 58.51
CA SER A 729 11.89 10.55 58.79
C SER A 729 10.73 11.24 59.50
N GLY A 730 9.52 11.12 58.94
CA GLY A 730 8.33 11.86 59.36
C GLY A 730 7.99 13.05 58.45
N ALA A 731 8.77 13.34 57.39
CA ALA A 731 8.47 14.41 56.44
C ALA A 731 7.10 14.21 55.77
N ASN A 732 6.25 15.25 55.81
CA ASN A 732 4.86 15.18 55.37
C ASN A 732 4.73 15.04 53.84
N VAL A 733 3.74 14.29 53.36
CA VAL A 733 3.42 14.19 51.93
C VAL A 733 2.19 15.05 51.58
N GLN A 734 2.32 15.80 50.51
CA GLN A 734 1.32 16.74 50.00
C GLN A 734 1.11 16.52 48.49
N LEU A 735 0.06 17.12 47.93
CA LEU A 735 0.04 17.45 46.51
C LEU A 735 0.84 18.73 46.27
N TYR A 736 1.64 18.75 45.21
CA TYR A 736 2.26 19.97 44.71
C TYR A 736 2.29 19.98 43.18
N ALA A 737 2.36 21.18 42.58
CA ALA A 737 2.44 21.31 41.13
C ALA A 737 3.68 20.60 40.59
N SER A 738 3.54 19.83 39.51
CA SER A 738 4.65 19.08 38.91
C SER A 738 5.78 20.04 38.50
N ASN A 739 6.96 19.81 39.07
CA ASN A 739 8.18 20.60 38.89
C ASN A 739 9.42 19.74 38.58
N GLY A 740 9.26 18.41 38.54
CA GLY A 740 10.31 17.46 38.15
C GLY A 740 11.44 17.27 39.17
N SER A 741 11.32 17.82 40.39
CA SER A 741 12.29 17.63 41.47
C SER A 741 12.27 16.20 42.04
N PHE A 742 13.26 15.86 42.87
CA PHE A 742 13.33 14.55 43.53
C PHE A 742 12.28 14.34 44.62
N ALA A 743 11.65 15.41 45.13
CA ALA A 743 10.55 15.32 46.08
C ALA A 743 9.28 14.69 45.46
N GLN A 744 9.19 14.67 44.13
CA GLN A 744 8.01 14.25 43.36
C GLN A 744 8.18 12.89 42.67
N LYS A 745 9.30 12.20 42.94
CA LYS A 745 9.72 10.98 42.25
C LYS A 745 9.81 9.85 43.25
N TRP A 746 9.15 8.76 42.91
CA TRP A 746 8.95 7.62 43.78
C TRP A 746 9.39 6.36 43.04
N LEU A 747 10.33 5.62 43.62
CA LEU A 747 10.68 4.28 43.16
C LEU A 747 9.63 3.30 43.72
N LEU A 748 8.78 2.81 42.83
CA LEU A 748 7.83 1.74 43.12
C LEU A 748 8.57 0.41 43.08
N LYS A 749 8.55 -0.32 44.21
CA LYS A 749 9.11 -1.68 44.33
C LYS A 749 8.07 -2.63 44.92
N LYS A 750 7.95 -3.84 44.36
CA LYS A 750 7.10 -4.92 44.86
C LYS A 750 7.59 -5.42 46.23
N VAL A 751 6.67 -5.91 47.04
CA VAL A 751 6.93 -6.67 48.27
C VAL A 751 6.94 -8.17 47.95
N ASP A 752 8.08 -8.81 48.18
CA ASP A 752 8.25 -10.25 47.90
C ASP A 752 7.26 -11.09 48.73
N GLY A 753 6.59 -12.04 48.06
CA GLY A 753 5.57 -12.90 48.66
C GLY A 753 4.19 -12.27 48.88
N ALA A 754 3.99 -10.97 48.61
CA ALA A 754 2.71 -10.28 48.80
C ALA A 754 2.13 -9.77 47.47
N LYS A 755 1.00 -10.36 47.04
CA LYS A 755 0.33 -10.04 45.76
C LYS A 755 -0.06 -8.57 45.69
N ASN A 756 0.19 -7.92 44.56
CA ASN A 756 -0.21 -6.52 44.29
C ASN A 756 0.24 -5.53 45.37
N THR A 757 1.27 -5.86 46.17
CA THR A 757 1.68 -5.10 47.35
C THR A 757 3.04 -4.45 47.08
N TYR A 758 3.14 -3.15 47.35
CA TYR A 758 4.26 -2.32 46.93
C TYR A 758 4.76 -1.39 48.04
N THR A 759 6.00 -0.95 47.88
CA THR A 759 6.59 0.17 48.63
C THR A 759 6.91 1.31 47.65
N PHE A 760 6.83 2.55 48.13
CA PHE A 760 7.22 3.74 47.37
C PHE A 760 8.41 4.42 48.06
N GLU A 761 9.60 4.31 47.51
CA GLU A 761 10.82 4.93 48.06
C GLU A 761 11.04 6.32 47.44
N SER A 762 11.20 7.36 48.26
CA SER A 762 11.34 8.74 47.80
C SER A 762 12.76 9.06 47.32
N VAL A 763 12.89 9.57 46.09
CA VAL A 763 14.20 9.84 45.45
C VAL A 763 15.00 10.94 46.17
N CYS A 764 14.36 11.84 46.94
CA CYS A 764 15.10 12.87 47.68
C CYS A 764 15.76 12.36 48.97
N SER A 765 15.25 11.27 49.57
CA SER A 765 15.54 10.91 50.97
C SER A 765 15.79 9.43 51.24
N THR A 766 15.45 8.54 50.28
CA THR A 766 15.34 7.08 50.43
C THR A 766 14.32 6.59 51.49
N ASN A 767 13.59 7.50 52.13
CA ASN A 767 12.48 7.16 53.02
C ASN A 767 11.27 6.61 52.22
N ARG A 768 10.53 5.66 52.79
CA ARG A 768 9.35 5.04 52.16
C ARG A 768 8.05 5.76 52.54
N LEU A 769 7.10 5.83 51.62
CA LEU A 769 5.73 6.34 51.87
C LEU A 769 5.02 5.49 52.93
N ALA A 770 4.57 6.12 54.01
CA ALA A 770 4.15 5.46 55.23
C ALA A 770 2.89 6.08 55.86
N VAL A 771 2.06 5.23 56.46
CA VAL A 771 0.93 5.63 57.31
C VAL A 771 1.44 6.04 58.68
N SER A 772 0.94 7.17 59.20
CA SER A 772 1.28 7.68 60.53
C SER A 772 0.04 8.28 61.20
N GLY A 773 -0.64 7.46 62.00
CA GLY A 773 -2.00 7.76 62.47
C GLY A 773 -2.95 7.89 61.28
N THR A 774 -3.67 9.01 61.17
CA THR A 774 -4.51 9.33 60.01
C THR A 774 -3.74 10.01 58.86
N ASN A 775 -2.45 10.29 59.01
CA ASN A 775 -1.65 11.05 58.05
C ASN A 775 -0.75 10.16 57.18
N VAL A 776 -0.24 10.70 56.07
CA VAL A 776 0.79 10.04 55.25
C VAL A 776 2.06 10.89 55.18
N CYS A 777 3.19 10.25 55.44
CA CYS A 777 4.51 10.85 55.48
C CYS A 777 5.56 9.93 54.85
N THR A 778 6.82 10.35 54.76
CA THR A 778 7.93 9.44 54.45
C THR A 778 8.66 9.03 55.71
N MET A 779 8.86 7.73 55.93
CA MET A 779 9.55 7.18 57.10
C MET A 779 10.81 6.41 56.69
N ALA A 780 11.81 6.35 57.59
CA ALA A 780 13.01 5.55 57.38
C ALA A 780 12.65 4.09 57.01
N PRO A 781 13.30 3.47 56.00
CA PRO A 781 12.90 2.16 55.48
C PRO A 781 12.84 1.07 56.55
N ALA A 782 11.68 0.44 56.68
CA ALA A 782 11.45 -0.74 57.49
C ALA A 782 10.45 -1.67 56.78
N ASP A 783 10.64 -2.97 56.90
CA ASP A 783 9.78 -3.97 56.25
C ASP A 783 8.55 -4.26 57.12
N VAL A 784 7.70 -3.23 57.25
CA VAL A 784 6.47 -3.21 58.05
C VAL A 784 5.27 -2.80 57.19
N LYS A 785 4.10 -3.36 57.51
CA LYS A 785 2.83 -3.12 56.81
C LYS A 785 2.47 -1.64 56.63
N ALA A 786 2.78 -0.79 57.62
CA ALA A 786 2.55 0.66 57.54
C ALA A 786 3.36 1.39 56.45
N GLN A 787 4.35 0.76 55.82
CA GLN A 787 5.11 1.28 54.65
C GLN A 787 4.75 0.57 53.33
N GLN A 788 3.73 -0.30 53.36
CA GLN A 788 3.34 -1.18 52.25
C GLN A 788 1.91 -0.88 51.82
N TRP A 789 1.67 -0.92 50.51
CA TRP A 789 0.44 -0.45 49.88
C TRP A 789 -0.07 -1.49 48.87
N VAL A 790 -1.33 -1.90 49.02
CA VAL A 790 -2.00 -2.86 48.14
C VAL A 790 -2.70 -2.12 47.01
N ALA A 791 -2.33 -2.41 45.76
CA ALA A 791 -2.92 -1.80 44.59
C ALA A 791 -4.23 -2.50 44.18
N ARG A 792 -5.32 -1.73 44.10
CA ARG A 792 -6.60 -2.09 43.47
C ARG A 792 -6.81 -1.23 42.23
N ILE A 793 -7.38 -1.77 41.16
CA ILE A 793 -7.68 -1.02 39.93
C ILE A 793 -9.17 -1.14 39.62
N ASP A 794 -9.79 -0.01 39.31
CA ASP A 794 -11.15 0.10 38.77
C ASP A 794 -11.21 1.12 37.61
N SER A 795 -12.41 1.41 37.09
CA SER A 795 -12.64 2.33 35.97
C SER A 795 -12.17 3.78 36.21
N ASN A 796 -11.89 4.17 37.45
CA ASN A 796 -11.39 5.50 37.80
C ASN A 796 -9.85 5.56 37.98
N GLY A 797 -9.18 4.41 38.00
CA GLY A 797 -7.71 4.30 38.09
C GLY A 797 -7.25 3.39 39.23
N ILE A 798 -6.05 3.69 39.77
CA ILE A 798 -5.41 2.90 40.82
C ILE A 798 -5.79 3.46 42.19
N GLU A 799 -6.17 2.58 43.10
CA GLU A 799 -6.37 2.83 44.52
C GLU A 799 -5.25 2.14 45.31
N PHE A 800 -4.73 2.82 46.32
CA PHE A 800 -3.64 2.30 47.16
C PHE A 800 -4.15 2.14 48.60
N LEU A 801 -4.55 0.91 48.94
CA LEU A 801 -4.98 0.54 50.29
C LEU A 801 -3.76 0.32 51.19
N SER A 802 -3.86 0.64 52.47
CA SER A 802 -2.80 0.30 53.43
C SER A 802 -2.72 -1.22 53.60
N ALA A 803 -1.51 -1.78 53.58
CA ALA A 803 -1.33 -3.20 53.89
C ALA A 803 -1.52 -3.50 55.39
N ASP A 804 -1.57 -2.48 56.25
CA ASP A 804 -1.83 -2.62 57.69
C ASP A 804 -3.33 -2.75 57.98
N ASP A 805 -4.14 -1.90 57.34
CA ASP A 805 -5.60 -1.87 57.38
C ASP A 805 -6.15 -1.56 55.98
N GLN A 806 -6.75 -2.55 55.32
CA GLN A 806 -7.25 -2.42 53.94
C GLN A 806 -8.59 -1.70 53.83
N ASP A 807 -9.27 -1.37 54.94
CA ASP A 807 -10.39 -0.44 54.91
C ASP A 807 -9.90 1.01 54.68
N LEU A 808 -8.60 1.30 54.86
CA LEU A 808 -7.99 2.62 54.66
C LEU A 808 -7.26 2.72 53.31
N SER A 809 -7.63 3.73 52.51
CA SER A 809 -6.97 4.12 51.27
C SER A 809 -6.11 5.37 51.45
N LEU A 810 -5.04 5.49 50.65
CA LEU A 810 -4.38 6.75 50.34
C LEU A 810 -5.42 7.76 49.80
N ASP A 811 -5.42 8.97 50.34
CA ASP A 811 -6.49 9.96 50.15
C ASP A 811 -5.94 11.39 50.03
N VAL A 812 -6.42 12.13 49.04
CA VAL A 812 -6.20 13.59 48.92
C VAL A 812 -7.20 14.29 49.82
N LYS A 813 -6.73 14.92 50.91
CA LYS A 813 -7.58 15.41 52.00
C LYS A 813 -8.73 16.30 51.52
N GLY A 814 -9.95 15.79 51.64
CA GLY A 814 -11.18 16.50 51.27
C GLY A 814 -11.38 16.69 49.75
N GLY A 815 -10.67 15.93 48.91
CA GLY A 815 -10.75 16.04 47.44
C GLY A 815 -10.12 17.32 46.87
N ASN A 816 -9.32 18.05 47.64
CA ASN A 816 -8.71 19.30 47.19
C ASN A 816 -7.51 19.04 46.27
N PHE A 817 -7.71 19.11 44.95
CA PHE A 817 -6.63 18.93 43.97
C PHE A 817 -5.88 20.25 43.71
N ALA A 818 -5.10 20.69 44.70
CA ALA A 818 -4.28 21.90 44.65
C ALA A 818 -2.94 21.74 45.38
N SER A 819 -1.94 22.57 45.08
CA SER A 819 -0.67 22.61 45.82
C SER A 819 -0.88 22.81 47.33
N THR A 820 -0.04 22.17 48.14
CA THR A 820 -0.10 22.09 49.61
C THR A 820 -1.32 21.36 50.20
N SER A 821 -2.14 20.71 49.35
CA SER A 821 -3.22 19.85 49.86
C SER A 821 -2.65 18.58 50.45
N ASN A 822 -2.99 18.29 51.70
CA ASN A 822 -2.38 17.21 52.46
C ASN A 822 -2.79 15.82 51.93
N VAL A 823 -1.85 14.86 51.96
CA VAL A 823 -2.11 13.46 51.64
C VAL A 823 -2.23 12.68 52.95
N GLN A 824 -3.30 11.89 53.07
CA GLN A 824 -3.70 11.24 54.31
C GLN A 824 -4.16 9.80 54.04
N VAL A 825 -4.58 9.08 55.08
CA VAL A 825 -5.40 7.88 54.92
C VAL A 825 -6.85 8.17 55.29
N HIS A 826 -7.79 7.58 54.55
CA HIS A 826 -9.22 7.67 54.80
C HIS A 826 -9.91 6.35 54.42
N SER A 827 -11.05 6.04 55.04
CA SER A 827 -11.86 4.87 54.68
C SER A 827 -12.15 4.83 53.16
N SER A 828 -11.94 3.66 52.55
CA SER A 828 -12.19 3.34 51.14
C SER A 828 -13.62 3.69 50.75
N ASN A 829 -13.79 4.71 49.91
CA ASN A 829 -15.09 5.28 49.54
C ASN A 829 -15.31 5.43 48.02
N GLY A 830 -14.34 5.02 47.20
CA GLY A 830 -14.44 5.06 45.73
C GLY A 830 -14.38 6.46 45.12
N SER A 831 -14.12 7.51 45.90
CA SER A 831 -14.05 8.88 45.39
C SER A 831 -12.78 9.14 44.60
N ALA A 832 -12.82 10.18 43.75
CA ALA A 832 -11.67 10.64 42.98
C ALA A 832 -10.47 11.10 43.85
N ALA A 833 -10.66 11.33 45.15
CA ALA A 833 -9.57 11.62 46.10
C ALA A 833 -8.69 10.41 46.39
N GLN A 834 -9.21 9.20 46.14
CA GLN A 834 -8.58 7.90 46.39
C GLN A 834 -8.21 7.18 45.09
N ARG A 835 -8.13 7.91 43.97
CA ARG A 835 -7.82 7.36 42.65
C ARG A 835 -6.63 8.10 42.07
N PHE A 836 -5.63 7.33 41.67
CA PHE A 836 -4.32 7.80 41.21
C PHE A 836 -3.95 7.14 39.89
N ARG A 837 -2.99 7.75 39.20
CA ARG A 837 -2.28 7.17 38.06
C ARG A 837 -0.78 7.41 38.23
N LEU A 838 0.00 6.57 37.56
CA LEU A 838 1.46 6.65 37.51
C LEU A 838 1.91 7.30 36.20
N ARG A 839 3.01 8.05 36.23
CA ARG A 839 3.72 8.58 35.05
C ARG A 839 5.19 8.22 35.17
N ALA A 840 5.69 7.38 34.27
CA ALA A 840 7.10 6.97 34.29
C ALA A 840 8.03 8.20 34.18
N THR A 841 9.10 8.23 34.95
CA THR A 841 10.01 9.38 35.07
C THR A 841 11.46 8.94 35.29
N SER A 842 12.41 9.88 35.33
CA SER A 842 13.82 9.59 35.62
C SER A 842 14.41 10.50 36.70
N ALA A 843 15.31 9.95 37.49
CA ALA A 843 16.05 10.67 38.54
C ALA A 843 17.28 11.42 37.99
N THR A 844 17.14 12.08 36.83
CA THR A 844 18.25 12.83 36.21
C THR A 844 18.73 13.96 37.12
N ILE A 845 20.05 14.07 37.35
CA ILE A 845 20.66 15.17 38.10
C ILE A 845 20.78 16.39 37.20
N ALA A 846 20.35 17.56 37.68
CA ALA A 846 20.53 18.81 36.94
C ALA A 846 21.99 19.30 37.00
N ASN A 847 22.39 20.16 36.07
CA ASN A 847 23.69 20.82 36.15
C ASN A 847 23.70 21.82 37.33
N GLY A 848 24.68 21.71 38.22
CA GLY A 848 24.76 22.53 39.44
C GLY A 848 25.83 22.06 40.42
N THR A 849 25.93 22.72 41.58
CA THR A 849 26.80 22.30 42.68
C THR A 849 26.02 21.46 43.69
N TYR A 850 26.57 20.31 44.08
CA TYR A 850 25.95 19.37 45.00
C TYR A 850 26.96 18.88 46.05
N PHE A 851 26.48 18.50 47.22
CA PHE A 851 27.17 17.49 48.02
C PHE A 851 26.76 16.10 47.57
N ILE A 852 27.71 15.17 47.56
CA ILE A 852 27.47 13.74 47.36
C ILE A 852 27.49 13.11 48.76
N ARG A 853 26.33 12.75 49.30
CA ARG A 853 26.16 12.21 50.66
C ARG A 853 26.09 10.69 50.62
N MET A 854 26.55 10.01 51.67
CA MET A 854 26.18 8.62 51.93
C MET A 854 24.68 8.53 52.18
N ALA A 855 23.94 7.69 51.43
CA ALA A 855 22.50 7.54 51.63
C ALA A 855 22.16 6.99 53.04
N SER A 856 23.01 6.11 53.56
CA SER A 856 22.91 5.55 54.91
C SER A 856 23.20 6.56 56.05
N ARG A 857 23.90 7.67 55.75
CA ARG A 857 24.24 8.74 56.70
C ARG A 857 24.39 10.09 55.99
N ALA A 858 23.30 10.84 55.85
CA ALA A 858 23.26 12.15 55.16
C ALA A 858 24.21 13.23 55.72
N GLY A 859 24.79 13.03 56.91
CA GLY A 859 25.83 13.88 57.50
C GLY A 859 27.26 13.60 57.00
N SER A 860 27.49 12.52 56.25
CA SER A 860 28.80 12.13 55.70
C SER A 860 28.82 12.29 54.18
N VAL A 861 29.87 12.92 53.63
CA VAL A 861 29.98 13.36 52.23
C VAL A 861 31.33 13.03 51.61
N LEU A 862 31.39 12.98 50.27
CA LEU A 862 32.65 12.91 49.52
C LEU A 862 33.43 14.21 49.66
N ASP A 863 34.67 14.09 50.11
CA ASP A 863 35.58 15.16 50.55
C ASP A 863 36.95 14.99 49.88
N VAL A 864 37.55 16.08 49.38
CA VAL A 864 38.95 16.08 48.92
C VAL A 864 39.86 16.25 50.13
N SER A 865 40.67 15.23 50.42
CA SER A 865 41.41 15.15 51.69
C SER A 865 42.30 16.37 51.95
N GLY A 866 42.13 16.95 53.14
CA GLY A 866 42.81 18.18 53.57
C GLY A 866 42.43 19.46 52.78
N GLY A 867 41.41 19.41 51.93
CA GLY A 867 41.08 20.50 51.01
C GLY A 867 42.16 20.76 49.96
N SER A 868 42.95 19.74 49.61
CA SER A 868 44.10 19.87 48.72
C SER A 868 43.72 20.34 47.30
N HIS A 869 44.62 21.09 46.66
CA HIS A 869 44.54 21.47 45.24
C HIS A 869 45.48 20.64 44.35
N SER A 870 46.24 19.69 44.91
CA SER A 870 47.18 18.85 44.16
C SER A 870 46.49 17.76 43.34
N ASP A 871 47.13 17.34 42.24
CA ASP A 871 46.75 16.11 41.53
C ASP A 871 47.11 14.88 42.35
N GLY A 872 46.29 13.84 42.27
CA GLY A 872 46.43 12.62 43.07
C GLY A 872 46.04 12.78 44.54
N ALA A 873 45.46 13.92 44.94
CA ALA A 873 44.92 14.08 46.28
C ALA A 873 43.69 13.19 46.46
N ASN A 874 43.62 12.52 47.61
CA ASN A 874 42.65 11.46 47.87
C ASN A 874 41.21 11.99 47.99
N VAL A 875 40.23 11.20 47.54
CA VAL A 875 38.82 11.41 47.86
C VAL A 875 38.42 10.45 48.96
N GLN A 876 37.81 11.00 50.01
CA GLN A 876 37.47 10.31 51.25
C GLN A 876 36.03 10.61 51.66
N ILE A 877 35.48 9.84 52.59
CA ILE A 877 34.27 10.20 53.32
C ILE A 877 34.67 11.08 54.51
N TRP A 878 33.98 12.22 54.68
CA TRP A 878 34.15 13.11 55.82
C TRP A 878 32.80 13.68 56.28
N GLN A 879 32.70 14.08 57.54
CA GLN A 879 31.56 14.80 58.08
C GLN A 879 31.35 16.13 57.33
N ASN A 880 30.10 16.45 56.99
CA ASN A 880 29.78 17.68 56.28
C ASN A 880 30.21 18.92 57.10
N ASN A 881 31.07 19.75 56.50
CA ASN A 881 31.62 20.98 57.07
C ASN A 881 31.39 22.21 56.17
N ASP A 882 30.54 22.09 55.14
CA ASP A 882 30.19 23.10 54.12
C ASP A 882 31.37 23.67 53.29
N SER A 883 32.59 23.14 53.44
CA SER A 883 33.75 23.61 52.69
C SER A 883 33.69 23.27 51.19
N GLY A 884 34.45 24.00 50.38
CA GLY A 884 34.58 23.73 48.95
C GLY A 884 35.22 22.37 48.62
N ALA A 885 35.89 21.72 49.58
CA ALA A 885 36.43 20.37 49.42
C ALA A 885 35.32 19.30 49.30
N GLN A 886 34.10 19.61 49.74
CA GLN A 886 32.95 18.70 49.79
C GLN A 886 31.87 19.03 48.76
N LYS A 887 32.08 20.10 47.98
CA LYS A 887 31.12 20.63 47.01
C LYS A 887 31.59 20.28 45.60
N TRP A 888 30.73 19.64 44.83
CA TRP A 888 31.05 19.07 43.53
C TRP A 888 30.10 19.65 42.47
N ASN A 889 30.67 20.18 41.40
CA ASN A 889 29.95 20.67 40.24
C ASN A 889 29.69 19.52 39.26
N PHE A 890 28.43 19.32 38.91
CA PHE A 890 27.97 18.32 37.96
C PHE A 890 27.71 18.97 36.61
N SER A 891 28.27 18.41 35.55
CA SER A 891 27.89 18.71 34.17
C SER A 891 27.59 17.43 33.39
N ARG A 892 26.34 17.28 32.95
CA ARG A 892 25.89 16.13 32.15
C ARG A 892 26.38 16.24 30.70
N ASN A 893 26.95 15.16 30.19
CA ASN A 893 27.40 14.98 28.82
C ASN A 893 26.27 14.51 27.90
N GLY A 894 26.48 14.60 26.58
CA GLY A 894 25.51 14.14 25.57
C GLY A 894 25.26 12.62 25.59
N ASP A 895 26.24 11.83 26.00
CA ASP A 895 26.12 10.37 26.17
C ASP A 895 25.43 9.94 27.48
N GLY A 896 25.06 10.88 28.34
CA GLY A 896 24.41 10.61 29.61
C GLY A 896 25.35 10.41 30.81
N SER A 897 26.67 10.35 30.58
CA SER A 897 27.66 10.45 31.66
C SER A 897 27.69 11.86 32.24
N TYR A 898 28.31 12.03 33.41
CA TYR A 898 28.56 13.31 34.06
C TYR A 898 30.05 13.49 34.27
N ASN A 899 30.53 14.72 34.08
CA ASN A 899 31.80 15.16 34.65
C ASN A 899 31.48 15.72 36.05
N ILE A 900 32.17 15.21 37.05
CA ILE A 900 31.99 15.60 38.46
C ILE A 900 33.27 16.29 38.90
N VAL A 901 33.19 17.54 39.34
CA VAL A 901 34.36 18.43 39.50
C VAL A 901 34.33 19.12 40.85
N ASN A 902 35.38 18.96 41.67
CA ASN A 902 35.46 19.64 42.96
C ASN A 902 35.44 21.17 42.78
N ALA A 903 34.64 21.86 43.59
CA ALA A 903 34.36 23.28 43.42
C ALA A 903 35.50 24.20 43.91
N ALA A 904 36.28 23.78 44.91
CA ALA A 904 37.46 24.49 45.39
C ALA A 904 38.68 24.32 44.47
N SER A 905 39.05 23.08 44.15
CA SER A 905 40.25 22.80 43.34
C SER A 905 40.03 22.97 41.83
N GLY A 906 38.77 22.87 41.37
CA GLY A 906 38.42 22.87 39.96
C GLY A 906 38.75 21.57 39.21
N LYS A 907 39.17 20.51 39.93
CA LYS A 907 39.65 19.23 39.39
C LYS A 907 38.56 18.16 39.34
N ALA A 908 38.72 17.19 38.43
CA ALA A 908 37.73 16.14 38.22
C ALA A 908 37.85 15.02 39.26
N LEU A 909 36.72 14.40 39.60
CA LEU A 909 36.62 13.13 40.32
C LEU A 909 37.12 12.01 39.38
N ASP A 910 38.23 11.38 39.77
CA ASP A 910 39.12 10.65 38.85
C ASP A 910 39.45 9.25 39.39
N VAL A 911 39.34 8.23 38.54
CA VAL A 911 39.76 6.85 38.86
C VAL A 911 41.27 6.75 38.68
N LYS A 912 42.00 6.49 39.78
CA LYS A 912 43.46 6.46 39.77
C LYS A 912 44.02 5.51 38.70
N ASP A 913 45.00 6.02 37.96
CA ASP A 913 45.72 5.36 36.87
C ASP A 913 44.81 4.77 35.76
N GLY A 914 43.52 5.14 35.74
CA GLY A 914 42.52 4.60 34.82
C GLY A 914 42.13 3.13 35.07
N ALA A 915 42.45 2.56 36.24
CA ALA A 915 42.32 1.13 36.49
C ALA A 915 40.88 0.70 36.89
N ALA A 916 40.19 -0.06 36.03
CA ALA A 916 38.84 -0.56 36.29
C ALA A 916 38.83 -1.89 37.09
N SER A 917 39.13 -1.82 38.39
CA SER A 917 39.15 -2.96 39.31
C SER A 917 38.74 -2.59 40.73
N SER A 918 38.23 -3.56 41.50
CA SER A 918 37.89 -3.37 42.92
C SER A 918 39.12 -2.96 43.74
N GLY A 919 38.95 -1.92 44.57
CA GLY A 919 40.02 -1.32 45.38
C GLY A 919 40.84 -0.25 44.66
N THR A 920 40.59 0.04 43.37
CA THR A 920 41.21 1.20 42.71
C THR A 920 40.76 2.49 43.39
N ASN A 921 41.73 3.33 43.76
CA ASN A 921 41.50 4.55 44.52
C ASN A 921 40.76 5.63 43.71
N ILE A 922 39.82 6.35 44.34
CA ILE A 922 39.25 7.58 43.77
C ILE A 922 40.07 8.79 44.27
N GLN A 923 40.51 9.61 43.32
CA GLN A 923 41.33 10.79 43.57
C GLN A 923 40.69 12.02 42.89
N GLN A 924 41.30 13.19 43.06
CA GLN A 924 41.12 14.28 42.11
C GLN A 924 42.29 14.37 41.13
N TRP A 925 42.00 14.76 39.89
CA TRP A 925 43.03 15.03 38.88
C TRP A 925 42.66 16.18 37.95
N SER A 926 43.67 16.83 37.38
CA SER A 926 43.54 17.83 36.32
C SER A 926 42.67 17.30 35.18
N ARG A 927 41.76 18.13 34.66
CA ARG A 927 40.75 17.66 33.69
C ARG A 927 41.41 17.22 32.39
N ASN A 928 41.29 15.93 32.06
CA ASN A 928 41.90 15.30 30.89
C ASN A 928 40.87 14.73 29.90
N GLY A 929 39.59 14.68 30.28
CA GLY A 929 38.49 14.21 29.43
C GLY A 929 38.43 12.69 29.20
N SER A 930 39.29 11.93 29.89
CA SER A 930 39.31 10.47 29.80
C SER A 930 38.08 9.81 30.45
N ALA A 931 37.84 8.54 30.14
CA ALA A 931 36.78 7.76 30.78
C ALA A 931 36.95 7.61 32.31
N ALA A 932 38.17 7.80 32.85
CA ALA A 932 38.44 7.82 34.29
C ALA A 932 37.78 9.00 35.02
N GLN A 933 37.35 10.04 34.30
CA GLN A 933 36.77 11.27 34.86
C GLN A 933 35.25 11.41 34.58
N ARG A 934 34.60 10.34 34.09
CA ARG A 934 33.20 10.35 33.65
C ARG A 934 32.40 9.26 34.35
N TRP A 935 31.18 9.60 34.75
CA TRP A 935 30.37 8.81 35.67
C TRP A 935 28.93 8.70 35.17
N TYR A 936 28.39 7.49 35.06
CA TYR A 936 26.94 7.30 34.89
C TYR A 936 26.27 7.30 36.26
N ILE A 937 25.03 7.80 36.34
CA ILE A 937 24.34 8.01 37.62
C ILE A 937 22.90 7.51 37.50
N ASP A 938 22.64 6.41 38.18
CA ASP A 938 21.36 5.70 38.17
C ASP A 938 20.74 5.73 39.57
N TYR A 939 19.41 5.81 39.68
CA TYR A 939 18.73 5.62 40.95
C TYR A 939 18.24 4.18 41.07
N VAL A 940 18.55 3.55 42.20
CA VAL A 940 18.26 2.15 42.52
C VAL A 940 17.76 2.07 43.97
N PRO A 941 17.21 0.93 44.46
CA PRO A 941 16.76 0.82 45.84
C PRO A 941 17.85 1.25 46.84
N GLY A 942 17.49 2.15 47.75
CA GLY A 942 18.39 2.75 48.73
C GLY A 942 19.24 3.92 48.23
N GLY A 943 19.03 4.44 47.02
CA GLY A 943 19.63 5.69 46.55
C GLY A 943 20.38 5.63 45.22
N PHE A 944 21.14 6.69 44.91
CA PHE A 944 21.90 6.79 43.67
C PHE A 944 23.18 5.93 43.67
N LYS A 945 23.48 5.33 42.52
CA LYS A 945 24.70 4.58 42.23
C LYS A 945 25.52 5.32 41.17
N LEU A 946 26.82 5.52 41.40
CA LEU A 946 27.72 6.23 40.50
C LEU A 946 28.66 5.22 39.83
N SER A 947 28.38 4.89 38.57
CA SER A 947 29.05 3.84 37.79
C SER A 947 30.15 4.42 36.91
N SER A 948 31.32 3.78 36.86
CA SER A 948 32.48 4.29 36.10
C SER A 948 32.26 4.16 34.59
N ALA A 949 32.59 5.21 33.82
CA ALA A 949 32.61 5.13 32.35
C ALA A 949 33.79 4.31 31.78
N LEU A 950 34.72 3.83 32.62
CA LEU A 950 35.71 2.83 32.22
C LEU A 950 35.08 1.42 32.10
N ASN A 951 34.22 1.06 33.05
CA ASN A 951 33.44 -0.18 33.07
C ASN A 951 32.29 -0.03 34.08
N GLY A 952 31.04 -0.11 33.62
CA GLY A 952 29.84 0.09 34.44
C GLY A 952 29.60 -0.97 35.52
N ALA A 953 30.34 -2.09 35.51
CA ALA A 953 30.33 -3.06 36.60
C ALA A 953 31.00 -2.54 37.89
N PHE A 954 31.82 -1.49 37.79
CA PHE A 954 32.51 -0.87 38.92
C PHE A 954 31.91 0.49 39.25
N VAL A 955 31.65 0.70 40.53
CA VAL A 955 30.92 1.86 41.08
C VAL A 955 31.70 2.50 42.22
N ILE A 956 31.38 3.74 42.56
CA ILE A 956 31.93 4.41 43.74
C ILE A 956 31.46 3.69 45.01
N ASP A 957 32.42 3.37 45.89
CA ASP A 957 32.25 2.60 47.11
C ASP A 957 32.97 3.29 48.28
N ALA A 958 32.28 3.49 49.39
CA ALA A 958 32.89 3.90 50.66
C ALA A 958 33.46 2.66 51.36
N SER A 959 34.79 2.54 51.36
CA SER A 959 35.50 1.29 51.64
C SER A 959 35.05 0.63 52.95
N GLU A 960 34.78 -0.68 52.89
CA GLU A 960 34.27 -1.51 54.00
C GLU A 960 32.88 -1.10 54.52
N GLY A 961 32.15 -0.22 53.82
CA GLY A 961 30.92 0.40 54.31
C GLY A 961 31.14 1.37 55.48
N ASN A 962 32.40 1.73 55.74
CA ASN A 962 32.76 2.61 56.84
C ASN A 962 32.36 4.06 56.53
N ASN A 963 32.18 4.85 57.58
CA ASN A 963 31.67 6.22 57.52
C ASN A 963 32.36 7.15 58.53
N ALA A 964 33.50 6.69 59.09
CA ALA A 964 34.40 7.52 59.86
C ALA A 964 35.08 8.58 58.97
N ASN A 965 35.47 9.69 59.59
CA ASN A 965 36.24 10.73 58.93
C ASN A 965 37.57 10.17 58.41
N GLY A 966 37.74 10.16 57.08
CA GLY A 966 38.92 9.61 56.40
C GLY A 966 38.73 8.20 55.83
N THR A 967 37.53 7.61 55.88
CA THR A 967 37.25 6.37 55.14
C THR A 967 37.52 6.58 53.64
N ASN A 968 38.26 5.65 53.03
CA ASN A 968 38.68 5.76 51.64
C ASN A 968 37.53 5.57 50.64
N VAL A 969 37.52 6.34 49.55
CA VAL A 969 36.59 6.13 48.44
C VAL A 969 37.31 5.42 47.31
N ALA A 970 36.74 4.31 46.85
CA ALA A 970 37.33 3.44 45.82
C ALA A 970 36.32 3.10 44.73
N LEU A 971 36.79 2.55 43.61
CA LEU A 971 35.96 1.68 42.78
C LEU A 971 35.80 0.33 43.47
N TYR A 972 34.58 -0.21 43.49
CA TYR A 972 34.31 -1.60 43.81
C TYR A 972 33.28 -2.19 42.85
N ALA A 973 33.27 -3.51 42.68
CA ALA A 973 32.24 -4.18 41.89
C ALA A 973 30.85 -3.93 42.50
N SER A 974 29.84 -3.68 41.65
CA SER A 974 28.46 -3.44 42.09
C SER A 974 27.96 -4.61 42.95
N ASN A 975 27.78 -4.37 44.25
CA ASN A 975 27.36 -5.35 45.26
C ASN A 975 26.05 -4.96 45.96
N ASP A 976 25.49 -3.80 45.58
CA ASP A 976 24.22 -3.23 46.05
C ASP A 976 24.10 -3.00 47.57
N SER A 977 25.23 -2.98 48.27
CA SER A 977 25.31 -2.56 49.67
C SER A 977 25.15 -1.04 49.84
N GLY A 978 24.83 -0.62 51.08
CA GLY A 978 24.76 0.78 51.47
C GLY A 978 26.09 1.55 51.43
N ALA A 979 27.22 0.90 51.08
CA ALA A 979 28.50 1.54 50.76
C ALA A 979 28.50 2.19 49.37
N GLN A 980 27.60 1.73 48.48
CA GLN A 980 27.50 2.09 47.06
C GLN A 980 26.19 2.85 46.77
N ARG A 981 25.74 3.65 47.75
CA ARG A 981 24.45 4.34 47.74
C ARG A 981 24.60 5.76 48.24
N PHE A 982 24.18 6.71 47.41
CA PHE A 982 24.39 8.14 47.65
C PHE A 982 23.10 8.94 47.49
N THR A 983 23.03 10.10 48.14
CA THR A 983 22.00 11.12 47.89
C THR A 983 22.65 12.45 47.53
N PHE A 984 22.02 13.18 46.60
CA PHE A 984 22.48 14.49 46.17
C PHE A 984 21.60 15.57 46.78
N GLY A 985 22.22 16.58 47.40
CA GLY A 985 21.53 17.79 47.84
C GLY A 985 22.26 19.00 47.33
N ALA A 986 21.54 19.86 46.62
CA ALA A 986 22.06 21.04 45.97
C ALA A 986 22.66 22.03 46.99
N THR A 987 23.64 22.79 46.54
CA THR A 987 24.32 23.83 47.32
C THR A 987 24.86 24.89 46.37
N THR A 988 25.50 25.93 46.91
CA THR A 988 26.26 26.91 46.12
C THR A 988 27.68 26.98 46.62
N TYR A 989 28.63 27.13 45.70
CA TYR A 989 30.01 27.46 46.04
C TYR A 989 30.45 28.72 45.31
N VAL A 990 31.17 29.58 46.05
CA VAL A 990 31.83 30.79 45.54
C VAL A 990 33.25 30.76 46.09
N GLN A 991 34.24 30.94 45.22
CA GLN A 991 35.65 31.02 45.60
C GLN A 991 35.89 32.25 46.50
N PRO A 992 36.72 32.15 47.57
CA PRO A 992 37.10 33.30 48.39
C PRO A 992 37.77 34.40 47.55
N LEU A 993 37.49 35.68 47.86
CA LEU A 993 38.12 36.80 47.15
C LEU A 993 39.51 37.12 47.73
N PRO A 994 40.42 37.72 46.92
CA PRO A 994 41.66 38.32 47.43
C PRO A 994 41.41 39.30 48.58
N ALA A 995 42.33 39.42 49.53
CA ALA A 995 42.06 40.07 50.82
C ALA A 995 41.58 41.54 50.72
N ASP A 996 42.06 42.32 49.75
CA ASP A 996 41.64 43.71 49.52
C ASP A 996 40.21 43.78 48.93
N GLN A 997 39.90 42.90 47.99
CA GLN A 997 38.56 42.70 47.44
C GLN A 997 37.58 42.17 48.50
N GLN A 998 38.02 41.21 49.33
CA GLN A 998 37.21 40.62 50.40
C GLN A 998 36.87 41.65 51.49
N ALA A 999 37.80 42.55 51.85
CA ALA A 999 37.53 43.63 52.78
C ALA A 999 36.45 44.60 52.24
N MET A 1000 36.53 44.97 50.96
CA MET A 1000 35.52 45.82 50.33
C MET A 1000 34.17 45.08 50.15
N TYR A 1001 34.19 43.79 49.80
CA TYR A 1001 33.02 42.93 49.69
C TYR A 1001 32.28 42.78 51.03
N ASN A 1002 33.02 42.51 52.12
CA ASN A 1002 32.46 42.40 53.46
C ASN A 1002 31.81 43.71 53.89
N ARG A 1003 32.40 44.86 53.53
CA ARG A 1003 31.82 46.19 53.75
C ARG A 1003 30.57 46.42 52.88
N ALA A 1004 30.55 45.97 51.63
CA ALA A 1004 29.42 46.13 50.71
C ALA A 1004 28.12 45.48 51.24
N GLN A 1005 28.20 44.31 51.87
CA GLN A 1005 27.01 43.55 52.34
C GLN A 1005 26.08 44.34 53.27
N TRP A 1006 26.59 45.31 54.01
CA TRP A 1006 25.84 46.09 54.99
C TRP A 1006 24.95 47.17 54.37
N TYR A 1007 25.29 47.66 53.18
CA TYR A 1007 24.60 48.76 52.51
C TYR A 1007 23.45 48.29 51.62
N ASN A 1008 22.44 49.16 51.47
CA ASN A 1008 21.41 49.04 50.44
C ASN A 1008 21.74 49.93 49.23
N SER A 1009 20.92 49.87 48.19
CA SER A 1009 20.92 50.82 47.08
C SER A 1009 19.50 50.89 46.51
N ASN A 1010 19.16 51.99 45.83
CA ASN A 1010 17.86 52.13 45.15
C ASN A 1010 17.86 51.46 43.76
N THR A 1011 18.98 50.86 43.37
CA THR A 1011 19.20 50.15 42.11
C THR A 1011 19.84 48.79 42.41
N GLU A 1012 19.89 47.90 41.42
CA GLU A 1012 20.64 46.64 41.54
C GLU A 1012 22.19 46.81 41.57
N TRP A 1013 22.68 48.05 41.70
CA TRP A 1013 24.09 48.42 41.68
C TRP A 1013 24.49 49.15 42.96
N LEU A 1014 25.76 49.01 43.37
CA LEU A 1014 26.36 49.71 44.51
C LEU A 1014 27.83 50.03 44.19
N ILE A 1015 28.28 51.26 44.48
CA ILE A 1015 29.68 51.68 44.31
C ILE A 1015 30.30 51.89 45.70
N LEU A 1016 31.44 51.25 45.97
CA LEU A 1016 32.30 51.53 47.12
C LEU A 1016 33.63 52.12 46.65
N THR A 1017 34.13 53.17 47.29
CA THR A 1017 35.50 53.67 47.09
C THR A 1017 36.27 53.73 48.39
N ASP A 1018 37.35 52.94 48.45
CA ASP A 1018 38.39 53.08 49.45
C ASP A 1018 39.29 54.26 49.05
N THR A 1019 39.14 55.38 49.76
CA THR A 1019 39.92 56.58 49.48
C THR A 1019 41.36 56.47 49.97
N VAL A 1020 41.69 55.53 50.87
CA VAL A 1020 43.04 55.32 51.40
C VAL A 1020 43.82 54.37 50.48
N GLY A 1021 43.30 53.16 50.27
CA GLY A 1021 43.84 52.14 49.36
C GLY A 1021 43.74 52.52 47.88
N CYS A 1022 43.02 53.61 47.55
CA CYS A 1022 42.82 54.11 46.19
C CYS A 1022 42.23 53.02 45.29
N ARG A 1023 41.06 52.50 45.71
CA ARG A 1023 40.29 51.46 45.00
C ARG A 1023 38.83 51.84 44.89
N THR A 1024 38.21 51.56 43.76
CA THR A 1024 36.76 51.65 43.57
C THR A 1024 36.23 50.29 43.14
N GLY A 1025 35.29 49.73 43.91
CA GLY A 1025 34.59 48.49 43.62
C GLY A 1025 33.15 48.75 43.19
N ILE A 1026 32.73 48.02 42.17
CA ILE A 1026 31.37 48.01 41.64
C ILE A 1026 30.73 46.68 42.02
N PHE A 1027 29.54 46.73 42.60
CA PHE A 1027 28.79 45.57 43.07
C PHE A 1027 27.42 45.50 42.38
N ARG A 1028 26.93 44.28 42.14
CA ARG A 1028 25.59 44.01 41.60
C ARG A 1028 24.82 43.04 42.52
N GLY A 1029 23.52 43.26 42.71
CA GLY A 1029 22.67 42.44 43.58
C GLY A 1029 21.84 43.27 44.56
N SER A 1030 21.82 42.87 45.83
CA SER A 1030 21.07 43.52 46.90
C SER A 1030 21.74 43.34 48.27
N ARG A 1031 21.27 44.06 49.30
CA ARG A 1031 21.83 44.01 50.67
C ARG A 1031 21.91 42.58 51.21
N GLY A 1032 23.08 42.18 51.70
CA GLY A 1032 23.38 40.81 52.16
C GLY A 1032 23.63 39.78 51.04
N ASN A 1033 23.50 40.16 49.76
CA ASN A 1033 23.76 39.31 48.59
C ASN A 1033 24.40 40.14 47.45
N TRP A 1034 25.31 41.06 47.79
CA TRP A 1034 26.05 41.86 46.82
C TRP A 1034 27.19 41.02 46.24
N ARG A 1035 27.24 40.88 44.92
CA ARG A 1035 28.37 40.26 44.21
C ARG A 1035 29.31 41.33 43.69
N LEU A 1036 30.61 41.18 43.92
CA LEU A 1036 31.64 42.05 43.34
C LEU A 1036 31.64 41.84 41.82
N TRP A 1037 31.35 42.91 41.07
CA TRP A 1037 31.28 42.90 39.60
C TRP A 1037 32.57 43.43 38.96
N SER A 1038 33.23 44.42 39.59
CA SER A 1038 34.57 44.88 39.20
C SER A 1038 35.29 45.59 40.34
N PHE A 1039 36.61 45.62 40.29
CA PHE A 1039 37.48 46.23 41.28
C PHE A 1039 38.64 46.96 40.59
N TRP A 1040 38.72 48.27 40.76
CA TRP A 1040 39.57 49.16 39.97
C TRP A 1040 40.47 50.04 40.83
N GLN A 1041 41.59 50.47 40.26
CA GLN A 1041 42.37 51.58 40.82
C GLN A 1041 41.69 52.93 40.53
N CYS A 1042 41.81 53.88 41.45
CA CYS A 1042 41.35 55.25 41.30
C CYS A 1042 42.38 56.25 41.84
N ALA A 1043 42.16 57.55 41.64
CA ALA A 1043 42.91 58.62 42.32
C ALA A 1043 41.92 59.57 43.02
N PRO A 1044 41.63 59.36 44.32
CA PRO A 1044 40.78 60.21 45.13
C PRO A 1044 41.51 61.49 45.57
N GLY A 1045 40.86 62.31 46.40
CA GLY A 1045 41.36 63.61 46.85
C GLY A 1045 42.66 63.54 47.65
N LYS A 1046 43.59 64.45 47.33
CA LYS A 1046 44.80 64.68 48.15
C LYS A 1046 44.42 65.18 49.55
N ASN A 1047 45.27 64.99 50.56
CA ASN A 1047 44.93 65.30 51.95
C ASN A 1047 44.52 66.78 52.20
N GLY A 1048 45.01 67.74 51.42
CA GLY A 1048 44.61 69.16 51.50
C GLY A 1048 43.30 69.51 50.75
N SER A 1049 42.67 68.54 50.10
CA SER A 1049 41.35 68.65 49.44
C SER A 1049 40.79 67.23 49.25
N PRO A 1050 40.43 66.54 50.35
CA PRO A 1050 40.12 65.11 50.36
C PRO A 1050 38.77 64.81 49.68
N THR A 1051 38.59 63.58 49.22
CA THR A 1051 37.26 63.09 48.81
C THR A 1051 36.34 63.05 50.02
N VAL A 1052 35.10 63.52 49.85
CA VAL A 1052 34.06 63.47 50.88
C VAL A 1052 33.73 62.01 51.22
N LEU A 1053 33.76 61.68 52.52
CA LEU A 1053 33.47 60.34 53.06
C LEU A 1053 32.01 60.27 53.51
N GLY A 1054 31.40 59.09 53.40
CA GLY A 1054 30.00 58.86 53.74
C GLY A 1054 29.22 58.11 52.67
N GLU A 1055 27.89 58.13 52.80
CA GLU A 1055 26.94 57.52 51.86
C GLU A 1055 26.24 58.60 51.02
N PHE A 1056 26.23 58.39 49.71
CA PHE A 1056 25.71 59.32 48.70
C PHE A 1056 24.92 58.55 47.63
N SER A 1057 24.31 59.25 46.68
CA SER A 1057 23.65 58.64 45.52
C SER A 1057 24.00 59.38 44.23
N VAL A 1058 24.13 58.64 43.12
CA VAL A 1058 24.34 59.24 41.79
C VAL A 1058 23.13 60.09 41.40
N TYR A 1059 23.33 61.38 41.14
CA TYR A 1059 22.24 62.32 40.78
C TYR A 1059 22.51 63.22 39.57
N GLY A 1060 23.76 63.32 39.09
CA GLY A 1060 24.10 64.11 37.89
C GLY A 1060 25.14 63.39 37.03
N LYS A 1061 25.13 63.66 35.71
CA LYS A 1061 26.12 63.14 34.75
C LYS A 1061 26.39 64.14 33.63
N GLY A 1062 27.57 64.07 33.02
CA GLY A 1062 27.87 64.83 31.80
C GLY A 1062 29.14 64.35 31.08
N ILE A 1063 29.25 64.72 29.80
CA ILE A 1063 30.26 64.15 28.90
C ILE A 1063 31.67 64.69 29.20
N SER A 1064 31.83 65.96 29.57
CA SER A 1064 33.12 66.52 29.96
C SER A 1064 33.03 67.81 30.79
N PHE A 1065 34.14 68.17 31.44
CA PHE A 1065 34.34 69.46 32.12
C PHE A 1065 35.84 69.80 32.24
N GLY A 1066 36.18 71.05 32.57
CA GLY A 1066 37.56 71.48 32.90
C GLY A 1066 37.98 72.81 32.27
N HIS A 1067 39.00 73.43 32.85
CA HIS A 1067 39.64 74.66 32.36
C HIS A 1067 41.16 74.44 32.25
N GLY A 1068 41.73 74.55 31.04
CA GLY A 1068 43.15 74.24 30.78
C GLY A 1068 43.50 72.74 30.75
N TYR A 1069 42.49 71.89 30.83
CA TYR A 1069 42.51 70.43 30.66
C TYR A 1069 41.08 69.97 30.37
N THR A 1070 40.89 68.71 29.99
CA THR A 1070 39.55 68.11 29.87
C THR A 1070 39.47 66.84 30.70
N CYS A 1071 38.45 66.72 31.54
CA CYS A 1071 38.03 65.49 32.19
C CYS A 1071 36.76 64.99 31.50
N TRP A 1072 36.68 63.69 31.24
CA TRP A 1072 35.59 63.05 30.49
C TRP A 1072 34.71 62.19 31.40
N TYR A 1073 33.47 61.98 30.96
CA TYR A 1073 32.48 61.06 31.52
C TYR A 1073 32.30 61.22 33.04
N TYR A 1074 31.82 62.39 33.46
CA TYR A 1074 31.60 62.65 34.88
C TYR A 1074 30.27 62.07 35.38
N THR A 1075 30.30 61.54 36.59
CA THR A 1075 29.14 61.05 37.34
C THR A 1075 29.18 61.65 38.75
N GLN A 1076 28.22 62.53 39.04
CA GLN A 1076 28.13 63.35 40.25
C GLN A 1076 27.36 62.63 41.35
N PHE A 1077 27.92 62.65 42.56
CA PHE A 1077 27.33 61.98 43.74
C PHE A 1077 27.15 62.90 44.95
N TYR A 1078 27.92 63.97 45.10
CA TYR A 1078 27.76 64.94 46.20
C TYR A 1078 28.36 66.31 45.86
N GLY A 1079 27.55 67.37 45.73
CA GLY A 1079 28.07 68.70 45.37
C GLY A 1079 28.98 68.67 44.14
N ASP A 1080 30.12 69.33 44.20
CA ASP A 1080 31.14 69.31 43.13
C ASP A 1080 32.00 68.03 43.09
N TYR A 1081 31.67 66.99 43.88
CA TYR A 1081 32.40 65.72 43.92
C TYR A 1081 31.86 64.73 42.88
N LEU A 1082 32.74 64.35 41.96
CA LEU A 1082 32.45 63.57 40.76
C LEU A 1082 33.33 62.32 40.69
N PHE A 1083 32.82 61.19 40.19
CA PHE A 1083 33.64 60.23 39.45
C PHE A 1083 33.91 60.81 38.06
N HIS A 1084 35.13 60.75 37.53
CA HIS A 1084 35.44 61.19 36.16
C HIS A 1084 36.78 60.62 35.66
N SER A 1085 37.11 60.79 34.37
CA SER A 1085 38.42 60.40 33.84
C SER A 1085 39.57 61.19 34.47
N GLN A 1086 40.77 60.62 34.49
CA GLN A 1086 42.01 61.38 34.65
C GLN A 1086 41.99 62.64 33.74
N PRO A 1087 42.49 63.80 34.21
CA PRO A 1087 42.71 64.96 33.38
C PRO A 1087 43.50 64.62 32.11
N CYS A 1088 42.94 64.95 30.96
CA CYS A 1088 43.55 64.84 29.64
C CYS A 1088 43.97 66.22 29.12
N TYR A 1089 44.81 66.25 28.08
CA TYR A 1089 45.07 67.48 27.31
C TYR A 1089 43.77 67.97 26.68
N THR A 1090 43.56 69.29 26.67
CA THR A 1090 42.29 69.94 26.32
C THR A 1090 41.73 69.44 24.97
N GLY A 1091 40.50 68.94 24.97
CA GLY A 1091 39.83 68.41 23.78
C GLY A 1091 40.29 67.02 23.31
N THR A 1092 41.15 66.34 24.07
CA THR A 1092 41.68 65.00 23.71
C THR A 1092 41.43 63.97 24.82
N PHE A 1093 41.60 62.68 24.52
CA PHE A 1093 41.68 61.61 25.52
C PHE A 1093 43.10 61.32 26.03
N ASN A 1094 44.12 62.05 25.54
CA ASN A 1094 45.51 61.85 25.95
C ASN A 1094 45.68 62.29 27.41
N VAL A 1095 45.99 61.35 28.30
CA VAL A 1095 46.16 61.60 29.73
C VAL A 1095 47.30 62.61 29.97
N LYS A 1096 47.02 63.59 30.83
CA LYS A 1096 47.93 64.65 31.30
C LYS A 1096 48.35 64.44 32.75
N ASP A 1097 47.63 63.58 33.49
CA ASP A 1097 47.80 63.31 34.92
C ASP A 1097 47.83 61.79 35.19
N HIS A 1098 49.01 61.24 35.48
CA HIS A 1098 49.25 59.80 35.64
C HIS A 1098 49.22 59.33 37.11
N THR A 1099 48.30 59.85 37.93
CA THR A 1099 48.27 59.63 39.39
C THR A 1099 47.38 58.47 39.90
N MET A 1100 46.92 57.55 39.03
CA MET A 1100 46.16 56.36 39.45
C MET A 1100 46.83 55.60 40.61
N GLY A 1101 46.01 55.11 41.55
CA GLY A 1101 46.47 54.43 42.77
C GLY A 1101 47.04 55.37 43.84
N ARG A 1102 46.88 56.70 43.70
CA ARG A 1102 47.38 57.70 44.67
C ARG A 1102 46.35 58.80 44.95
N ARG A 1103 46.38 59.36 46.15
CA ARG A 1103 45.58 60.54 46.55
C ARG A 1103 46.10 61.81 45.87
N ALA A 1104 45.43 62.28 44.82
CA ALA A 1104 45.93 63.34 43.94
C ALA A 1104 44.88 64.33 43.39
N SER A 1105 43.58 64.09 43.61
CA SER A 1105 42.52 64.95 43.06
C SER A 1105 42.21 66.17 43.95
N ALA A 1106 41.39 67.08 43.42
CA ALA A 1106 40.69 68.10 44.19
C ALA A 1106 39.30 67.58 44.60
N GLY A 1107 39.24 66.66 45.56
CA GLY A 1107 38.00 66.05 46.06
C GLY A 1107 37.40 64.93 45.20
N CYS A 1108 37.34 65.06 43.89
CA CYS A 1108 36.76 64.06 42.98
C CYS A 1108 37.44 62.67 43.02
N ILE A 1109 36.82 61.66 42.43
CA ILE A 1109 37.41 60.31 42.25
C ILE A 1109 37.78 60.15 40.78
N ARG A 1110 39.08 60.27 40.47
CA ARG A 1110 39.58 60.05 39.11
C ARG A 1110 39.68 58.55 38.83
N LEU A 1111 39.31 58.15 37.63
CA LEU A 1111 39.42 56.80 37.08
C LEU A 1111 40.12 56.85 35.71
N THR A 1112 40.46 55.70 35.13
CA THR A 1112 40.79 55.64 33.69
C THR A 1112 39.57 56.07 32.87
N THR A 1113 39.78 56.54 31.64
CA THR A 1113 38.70 57.01 30.75
C THR A 1113 37.62 55.95 30.55
N ASP A 1114 38.01 54.69 30.39
CA ASP A 1114 37.07 53.58 30.14
C ASP A 1114 36.25 53.22 31.38
N HIS A 1115 36.84 53.24 32.58
CA HIS A 1115 36.10 53.01 33.83
C HIS A 1115 35.17 54.18 34.16
N ALA A 1116 35.59 55.43 33.92
CA ALA A 1116 34.73 56.61 34.04
C ALA A 1116 33.55 56.54 33.05
N LYS A 1117 33.83 56.19 31.78
CA LYS A 1117 32.80 55.94 30.77
C LYS A 1117 31.86 54.81 31.18
N TRP A 1118 32.38 53.70 31.71
CA TRP A 1118 31.55 52.59 32.12
C TRP A 1118 30.54 52.98 33.22
N ILE A 1119 30.97 53.74 34.24
CA ILE A 1119 30.05 54.28 35.26
C ILE A 1119 29.04 55.26 34.63
N TYR A 1120 29.50 56.13 33.73
CA TYR A 1120 28.64 57.07 33.01
C TYR A 1120 27.57 56.35 32.17
N ASP A 1121 27.90 55.25 31.50
CA ASP A 1121 26.96 54.50 30.67
C ASP A 1121 26.04 53.56 31.49
N ASN A 1122 26.57 52.82 32.46
CA ASN A 1122 25.89 51.64 33.04
C ASN A 1122 25.24 51.86 34.41
N ILE A 1123 25.75 52.78 35.24
CA ILE A 1123 25.26 52.96 36.62
C ILE A 1123 24.05 53.92 36.65
N PRO A 1124 22.83 53.49 37.03
CA PRO A 1124 21.67 54.37 36.98
C PRO A 1124 21.69 55.47 38.06
N TYR A 1125 20.93 56.55 37.85
CA TYR A 1125 20.63 57.51 38.90
C TYR A 1125 19.98 56.82 40.12
N GLY A 1126 20.23 57.35 41.32
CA GLY A 1126 19.79 56.76 42.58
C GLY A 1126 20.68 55.63 43.11
N THR A 1127 21.64 55.13 42.32
CA THR A 1127 22.64 54.14 42.78
C THR A 1127 23.45 54.71 43.93
N LYS A 1128 23.56 53.96 45.04
CA LYS A 1128 24.35 54.37 46.21
C LYS A 1128 25.85 54.34 45.91
N VAL A 1129 26.53 55.38 46.38
CA VAL A 1129 27.98 55.55 46.41
C VAL A 1129 28.42 55.60 47.88
N VAL A 1130 29.42 54.83 48.27
CA VAL A 1130 29.98 54.83 49.63
C VAL A 1130 31.47 55.09 49.57
N ASN A 1131 31.92 56.22 50.13
CA ASN A 1131 33.33 56.59 50.19
C ASN A 1131 33.84 56.44 51.63
N TYR A 1132 34.97 55.77 51.82
CA TYR A 1132 35.57 55.50 53.14
C TYR A 1132 37.10 55.61 53.17
#